data_AF-A0A0V0QEW2-F1
#
_entry.id   AF-A0A0V0QEW2-F1
#
_cell.length_a   1.000
_cell.length_b   1.000
_cell.length_c   1.000
_cell.angle_alpha   90.00
_cell.angle_beta   90.00
_cell.angle_gamma   90.00
#
_symmetry.space_group_name_H-M   'P 1'
#
loop_
_entity.id
_entity.type
_entity.pdbx_description
1 polymer ?
#
loop_
_entity_poly.entity_id
_entity_poly.type
_entity_poly.pdbx_seq_one_letter_code
_entity_poly.pdbx_strand_id
1 'polypeptide(L)'
;MSFISQEEENMVKNLKSIGQSHLVENLDNYTKEQRVQFLNQYNTLEQTLPGGCKAYVERSRKLLQDSKNNVNPYEGYKPIIPTGENIDYENTTQVKQLESLGKAEIDRLCFVLVAGGLGERLGYKGIKIQIPIELLTKQSYLEYYIKYILALQKRGSQGCKIPLAIMTSDDTYALTMDLLNKNDNFGLQSDQLFIMKQEKVPSLIDNDAKFAQAKDSLLIETKPHGHGDVHQLIHQNKLHQRWLQQGKNWVLFFQDTNPLCFRSLLSFVGVSVKQDLVVNSMTIPRKPGEALGAICKLSHENGQSLTINVEYNQLESLFEGQKEPVDIKGYSRYPGNTNTLLFRLPEYSTTLTKTDGVIPEFINPKYADETKTVFKSPTRLECMMQEFPKLLTNGENVGYTQVNRDFCFAACKNDIVSAVQKQKSGLAPECTGSTEQGFYNLNYNLLRLAGAQIEKDLEIQNFAGINYQFNPKIVLDPEFGVTLEEIQNKLTGQVKISKNSSLIIKGDYKLGDLELDGHLEVKQNLDGQKTVEITNFNKENYKQNPQALIIGGFHGDEAIGPNVVTYLAEYILNNYESSLYFKDLVENKMVVLLPMANPSGYFQLKREEIQMNGQKIDINRDFPYNNVASKCFKSAGARVINYLFKKYLFQVGITFHGGMYAIGYPWGSVNHQKKPNVGDLSPDNKAFSIIGNYMKQMSPGNKKLQISEYPVDTLTNGIYAVPGTLEDWAYAAQWEPEKTGNQYLLAKCDNISQQELQLPENSVKSLFYLIETSGPKKPQASTLGTYEAVSNKNSENFGHIPRNINAALAIIETLKPTIYMNIKDVDGNKYMVSWQVYGCSKVDKTQLYYQIEQKNEQYNYEQKYKQENFISSENVFSGDGYIKNQTHYFKDYIQKSNLVQKNQELKVAIYVQCDSQFGEQQDSVPDLPPQSHLVQSRTNCSYHIKNNNDYEILQTKEIFQTNFQNQYAKSIKYKNFQKLKFQKADNKINEIQNNEQNKNVQINQVETEFLQQNNEKNDNISRNLQLGQDNQNDGENQKDGQQQQNNQIQDGEIKQQDGENNPQAYNQQDQSDGENNQQLKDNQSQQNDGEDTNKNQNNNENQQDQDGETEEEEEKKNDNLSKNNDNENDQDQDNNEQDQDQDEQKQEEDTKNDSNNNNSSKNNGDKNKKNNKNLNGDKNGGKKINKRSQQNLFV
;
A
#
# COMPACT_ATOMS: atom_id res chain seq x y z
N MET A 1 54.46 -24.20 30.82
CA MET A 1 54.26 -24.67 29.43
C MET A 1 52.76 -24.77 29.23
N SER A 2 52.17 -23.89 28.44
CA SER A 2 50.78 -24.05 27.99
C SER A 2 50.74 -25.12 26.91
N PHE A 3 49.74 -26.01 26.94
CA PHE A 3 49.50 -26.93 25.84
C PHE A 3 48.93 -26.12 24.66
N ILE A 4 49.78 -25.89 23.65
CA ILE A 4 49.38 -25.49 22.29
C ILE A 4 48.61 -26.67 21.69
N SER A 5 47.52 -26.42 20.95
CA SER A 5 46.81 -27.53 20.28
C SER A 5 47.59 -28.03 19.07
N GLN A 6 47.43 -29.30 18.68
CA GLN A 6 48.13 -29.84 17.51
C GLN A 6 47.78 -29.06 16.22
N GLU A 7 46.58 -28.49 16.17
CA GLU A 7 46.09 -27.61 15.11
C GLU A 7 46.78 -26.23 15.12
N GLU A 8 46.98 -25.65 16.31
CA GLU A 8 47.71 -24.38 16.50
C GLU A 8 49.19 -24.55 16.11
N GLU A 9 49.83 -25.68 16.45
CA GLU A 9 51.18 -26.02 15.94
C GLU A 9 51.22 -26.14 14.41
N ASN A 10 50.23 -26.81 13.81
CA ASN A 10 50.13 -26.99 12.36
C ASN A 10 49.91 -25.66 11.63
N MET A 11 49.04 -24.78 12.14
CA MET A 11 48.88 -23.40 11.64
C MET A 11 50.21 -22.64 11.69
N VAL A 12 50.90 -22.64 12.84
CA VAL A 12 52.18 -21.94 13.01
C VAL A 12 53.25 -22.46 12.05
N LYS A 13 53.29 -23.77 11.82
CA LYS A 13 54.19 -24.43 10.85
C LYS A 13 53.84 -24.05 9.40
N ASN A 14 52.55 -24.08 9.05
CA ASN A 14 52.07 -23.72 7.72
C ASN A 14 52.39 -22.26 7.40
N LEU A 15 51.98 -21.31 8.26
CA LEU A 15 52.23 -19.88 8.08
C LEU A 15 53.72 -19.57 7.93
N LYS A 16 54.59 -20.17 8.75
CA LYS A 16 56.05 -20.05 8.60
C LYS A 16 56.53 -20.59 7.25
N SER A 17 56.01 -21.73 6.78
CA SER A 17 56.43 -22.33 5.49
C SER A 17 56.10 -21.47 4.26
N ILE A 18 55.06 -20.62 4.32
CA ILE A 18 54.67 -19.71 3.23
C ILE A 18 55.24 -18.28 3.38
N GLY A 19 56.02 -18.03 4.44
CA GLY A 19 56.71 -16.75 4.70
C GLY A 19 55.92 -15.75 5.55
N GLN A 20 54.90 -16.20 6.29
CA GLN A 20 54.02 -15.38 7.13
C GLN A 20 54.41 -15.43 8.62
N SER A 21 55.71 -15.57 8.92
CA SER A 21 56.24 -15.77 10.28
C SER A 21 55.87 -14.66 11.27
N HIS A 22 55.76 -13.41 10.81
CA HIS A 22 55.49 -12.24 11.64
C HIS A 22 54.15 -12.32 12.38
N LEU A 23 53.14 -13.00 11.81
CA LEU A 23 51.84 -13.23 12.46
C LEU A 23 51.94 -14.12 13.72
N VAL A 24 53.01 -14.92 13.83
CA VAL A 24 53.16 -15.98 14.85
C VAL A 24 54.42 -15.84 15.70
N GLU A 25 55.20 -14.77 15.51
CA GLU A 25 56.42 -14.48 16.30
C GLU A 25 56.13 -14.13 17.77
N ASN A 26 54.95 -13.57 18.06
CA ASN A 26 54.54 -13.12 19.39
C ASN A 26 53.28 -13.83 19.91
N LEU A 27 52.98 -15.03 19.41
CA LEU A 27 51.71 -15.72 19.65
C LEU A 27 51.44 -15.98 21.16
N ASP A 28 52.49 -16.23 21.95
CA ASP A 28 52.38 -16.46 23.41
C ASP A 28 52.05 -15.20 24.23
N ASN A 29 52.08 -14.01 23.64
CA ASN A 29 51.71 -12.76 24.32
C ASN A 29 50.20 -12.51 24.36
N TYR A 30 49.39 -13.38 23.74
CA TYR A 30 47.94 -13.23 23.58
C TYR A 30 47.15 -14.28 24.38
N THR A 31 45.89 -13.98 24.69
CA THR A 31 45.04 -14.91 25.45
C THR A 31 44.66 -16.14 24.62
N LYS A 32 44.28 -17.23 25.29
CA LYS A 32 43.84 -18.47 24.63
C LYS A 32 42.67 -18.21 23.68
N GLU A 33 41.75 -17.33 24.07
CA GLU A 33 40.55 -16.96 23.32
C GLU A 33 40.93 -16.26 22.01
N GLN A 34 41.89 -15.32 22.04
CA GLN A 34 42.40 -14.63 20.85
C GLN A 34 43.12 -15.60 19.90
N ARG A 35 43.89 -16.55 20.44
CA ARG A 35 44.59 -17.59 19.67
C ARG A 35 43.62 -18.58 19.01
N VAL A 36 42.55 -18.97 19.70
CA VAL A 36 41.45 -19.78 19.13
C VAL A 36 40.71 -19.00 18.04
N GLN A 37 40.42 -17.71 18.23
CA GLN A 37 39.82 -16.86 17.18
C GLN A 37 40.71 -16.78 15.93
N PHE A 38 42.04 -16.66 16.11
CA PHE A 38 42.99 -16.63 15.00
C PHE A 38 43.10 -17.98 14.28
N LEU A 39 43.15 -19.10 15.01
CA LEU A 39 43.11 -20.45 14.43
C LEU A 39 41.83 -20.69 13.62
N ASN A 40 40.67 -20.26 14.14
CA ASN A 40 39.40 -20.34 13.42
C ASN A 40 39.44 -19.51 12.13
N GLN A 41 39.95 -18.27 12.18
CA GLN A 41 40.09 -17.42 10.98
C GLN A 41 41.04 -18.04 9.95
N TYR A 42 42.18 -18.59 10.37
CA TYR A 42 43.12 -19.28 9.49
C TYR A 42 42.46 -20.50 8.83
N ASN A 43 41.76 -21.34 9.61
CA ASN A 43 41.04 -22.51 9.09
C ASN A 43 39.95 -22.12 8.07
N THR A 44 39.20 -21.03 8.31
CA THR A 44 38.26 -20.50 7.33
C THR A 44 38.96 -20.05 6.05
N LEU A 45 40.06 -19.30 6.15
CA LEU A 45 40.82 -18.83 4.98
C LEU A 45 41.44 -19.99 4.18
N GLU A 46 41.95 -21.03 4.85
CA GLU A 46 42.52 -22.21 4.19
C GLU A 46 41.44 -23.03 3.45
N GLN A 47 40.17 -22.96 3.88
CA GLN A 47 39.03 -23.62 3.23
C GLN A 47 38.38 -22.78 2.11
N THR A 48 38.31 -21.45 2.24
CA THR A 48 37.59 -20.59 1.28
C THR A 48 38.46 -20.09 0.12
N LEU A 49 39.78 -19.95 0.33
CA LEU A 49 40.72 -19.54 -0.72
C LEU A 49 40.97 -20.68 -1.72
N PRO A 50 40.87 -20.46 -3.05
CA PRO A 50 41.26 -21.44 -4.05
C PRO A 50 42.72 -21.89 -3.86
N GLY A 51 42.93 -23.14 -3.41
CA GLY A 51 44.25 -23.69 -3.08
C GLY A 51 44.85 -23.23 -1.73
N GLY A 52 44.01 -22.74 -0.81
CA GLY A 52 44.41 -22.33 0.54
C GLY A 52 45.29 -21.08 0.60
N CYS A 53 45.79 -20.74 1.80
CA CYS A 53 46.63 -19.55 2.00
C CYS A 53 47.93 -19.63 1.20
N LYS A 54 48.46 -20.85 0.97
CA LYS A 54 49.67 -21.06 0.16
C LYS A 54 49.48 -20.58 -1.28
N ALA A 55 48.47 -21.09 -1.99
CA ALA A 55 48.28 -20.73 -3.39
C ALA A 55 47.93 -19.24 -3.54
N TYR A 56 47.18 -18.66 -2.58
CA TYR A 56 46.91 -17.22 -2.56
C TYR A 56 48.20 -16.38 -2.47
N VAL A 57 49.15 -16.77 -1.61
CA VAL A 57 50.47 -16.10 -1.48
C VAL A 57 51.32 -16.28 -2.75
N GLU A 58 51.31 -17.46 -3.37
CA GLU A 58 52.06 -17.73 -4.60
C GLU A 58 51.53 -16.90 -5.79
N ARG A 59 50.20 -16.82 -5.97
CA ARG A 59 49.57 -15.95 -6.98
C ARG A 59 49.80 -14.46 -6.67
N SER A 60 49.72 -14.08 -5.40
CA SER A 60 49.99 -12.72 -4.93
C SER A 60 51.41 -12.25 -5.28
N ARG A 61 52.43 -13.06 -5.01
CA ARG A 61 53.83 -12.73 -5.34
C ARG A 61 54.03 -12.51 -6.83
N LYS A 62 53.43 -13.36 -7.67
CA LYS A 62 53.49 -13.19 -9.13
C LYS A 62 52.82 -11.88 -9.56
N LEU A 63 51.56 -11.66 -9.20
CA LEU A 63 50.80 -10.49 -9.64
C LEU A 63 51.40 -9.17 -9.10
N LEU A 64 51.99 -9.17 -7.90
CA LEU A 64 52.76 -8.03 -7.38
C LEU A 64 54.03 -7.78 -8.18
N GLN A 65 54.76 -8.82 -8.57
CA GLN A 65 55.97 -8.70 -9.40
C GLN A 65 55.65 -8.21 -10.82
N ASP A 66 54.54 -8.67 -11.41
CA ASP A 66 54.03 -8.21 -12.71
C ASP A 66 53.59 -6.73 -12.64
N SER A 67 52.84 -6.36 -11.60
CA SER A 67 52.41 -4.97 -11.31
C SER A 67 53.61 -4.04 -11.07
N LYS A 68 54.64 -4.51 -10.36
CA LYS A 68 55.89 -3.79 -10.14
C LYS A 68 56.60 -3.51 -11.48
N ASN A 69 56.71 -4.51 -12.34
CA ASN A 69 57.38 -4.42 -13.64
C ASN A 69 56.61 -3.61 -14.70
N ASN A 70 55.34 -3.26 -14.47
CA ASN A 70 54.42 -2.68 -15.48
C ASN A 70 54.09 -3.66 -16.64
N VAL A 71 53.97 -4.96 -16.35
CA VAL A 71 53.51 -5.93 -17.36
C VAL A 71 52.12 -5.53 -17.84
N ASN A 72 51.97 -5.28 -19.15
CA ASN A 72 50.68 -4.98 -19.76
C ASN A 72 49.97 -6.30 -20.09
N PRO A 73 48.80 -6.62 -19.50
CA PRO A 73 48.07 -7.86 -19.79
C PRO A 73 47.56 -7.94 -21.24
N TYR A 74 47.63 -6.85 -22.00
CA TYR A 74 47.22 -6.74 -23.39
C TYR A 74 48.40 -6.34 -24.32
N GLU A 75 49.65 -6.58 -23.91
CA GLU A 75 50.80 -6.39 -24.80
C GLU A 75 50.64 -7.20 -26.10
N GLY A 76 50.96 -6.59 -27.24
CA GLY A 76 50.77 -7.19 -28.57
C GLY A 76 49.32 -7.25 -29.10
N TYR A 77 48.31 -6.93 -28.27
CA TYR A 77 46.92 -6.84 -28.71
C TYR A 77 46.57 -5.46 -29.25
N LYS A 78 45.88 -5.43 -30.39
CA LYS A 78 45.34 -4.22 -31.02
C LYS A 78 43.82 -4.20 -30.88
N PRO A 79 43.20 -3.06 -30.51
CA PRO A 79 41.76 -2.96 -30.29
C PRO A 79 41.02 -2.79 -31.63
N ILE A 80 39.99 -3.60 -31.83
CA ILE A 80 39.06 -3.56 -32.96
C ILE A 80 37.66 -3.29 -32.39
N ILE A 81 36.87 -2.47 -33.11
CA ILE A 81 35.46 -2.23 -32.75
C ILE A 81 34.73 -3.59 -32.81
N PRO A 82 34.09 -4.04 -31.70
CA PRO A 82 33.40 -5.33 -31.67
C PRO A 82 32.11 -5.33 -32.51
N THR A 83 31.56 -6.52 -32.74
CA THR A 83 30.21 -6.70 -33.30
C THR A 83 29.16 -6.59 -32.18
N GLY A 84 28.00 -6.01 -32.48
CA GLY A 84 26.87 -5.89 -31.58
C GLY A 84 25.68 -5.18 -32.24
N GLU A 85 24.60 -4.93 -31.49
CA GLU A 85 23.45 -4.17 -31.98
C GLU A 85 23.31 -2.81 -31.29
N ASN A 86 22.89 -1.80 -32.04
CA ASN A 86 22.45 -0.52 -31.49
C ASN A 86 20.92 -0.49 -31.48
N ILE A 87 20.33 -0.28 -30.31
CA ILE A 87 18.89 -0.04 -30.12
C ILE A 87 18.70 1.46 -29.95
N ASP A 88 18.05 2.11 -30.92
CA ASP A 88 17.61 3.49 -30.77
C ASP A 88 16.13 3.52 -30.33
N TYR A 89 15.86 3.99 -29.11
CA TYR A 89 14.51 3.96 -28.54
C TYR A 89 13.50 4.88 -29.23
N GLU A 90 13.95 5.86 -30.04
CA GLU A 90 13.05 6.61 -30.92
C GLU A 90 12.55 5.76 -32.11
N ASN A 91 13.26 4.67 -32.48
CA ASN A 91 12.81 3.67 -33.44
C ASN A 91 11.91 2.64 -32.74
N THR A 92 10.69 3.06 -32.42
CA THR A 92 9.71 2.25 -31.68
C THR A 92 9.41 0.91 -32.35
N THR A 93 9.51 0.81 -33.68
CA THR A 93 9.36 -0.46 -34.42
C THR A 93 10.47 -1.45 -34.08
N GLN A 94 11.74 -1.03 -34.10
CA GLN A 94 12.88 -1.88 -33.70
C GLN A 94 12.74 -2.30 -32.22
N VAL A 95 12.38 -1.36 -31.34
CA VAL A 95 12.16 -1.62 -29.91
C VAL A 95 11.13 -2.74 -29.73
N LYS A 96 9.92 -2.61 -30.30
CA LYS A 96 8.85 -3.60 -30.16
C LYS A 96 9.18 -4.98 -30.73
N GLN A 97 9.93 -5.04 -31.84
CA GLN A 97 10.40 -6.29 -32.42
C GLN A 97 11.36 -7.02 -31.47
N LEU A 98 12.33 -6.30 -30.90
CA LEU A 98 13.28 -6.86 -29.93
C LEU A 98 12.61 -7.20 -28.59
N GLU A 99 11.71 -6.34 -28.10
CA GLU A 99 10.91 -6.61 -26.89
C GLU A 99 10.04 -7.85 -27.05
N SER A 100 9.44 -8.08 -28.23
CA SER A 100 8.69 -9.31 -28.53
C SER A 100 9.58 -10.56 -28.49
N LEU A 101 10.78 -10.51 -29.06
CA LEU A 101 11.75 -11.62 -28.99
C LEU A 101 12.18 -11.91 -27.54
N GLY A 102 12.44 -10.88 -26.74
CA GLY A 102 12.74 -11.07 -25.32
C GLY A 102 11.55 -11.56 -24.49
N LYS A 103 10.33 -11.14 -24.86
CA LYS A 103 9.09 -11.55 -24.17
C LYS A 103 8.83 -13.05 -24.31
N ALA A 104 9.21 -13.66 -25.44
CA ALA A 104 9.14 -15.11 -25.64
C ALA A 104 10.07 -15.90 -24.69
N GLU A 105 11.15 -15.30 -24.19
CA GLU A 105 12.13 -15.96 -23.31
C GLU A 105 11.88 -15.71 -21.80
N ILE A 106 10.81 -15.03 -21.41
CA ILE A 106 10.51 -14.66 -20.00
C ILE A 106 10.60 -15.86 -19.03
N ASP A 107 9.98 -16.98 -19.39
CA ASP A 107 9.97 -18.20 -18.56
C ASP A 107 11.36 -18.81 -18.38
N ARG A 108 12.30 -18.45 -19.25
CA ARG A 108 13.66 -18.98 -19.32
C ARG A 108 14.69 -18.05 -18.66
N LEU A 109 14.25 -16.93 -18.09
CA LEU A 109 15.08 -15.99 -17.34
C LEU A 109 15.38 -16.45 -15.90
N CYS A 110 16.58 -16.11 -15.43
CA CYS A 110 16.97 -16.03 -14.02
C CYS A 110 17.90 -14.81 -13.80
N PHE A 111 17.99 -14.34 -12.56
CA PHE A 111 18.54 -13.03 -12.22
C PHE A 111 19.63 -13.11 -11.14
N VAL A 112 20.65 -12.26 -11.24
CA VAL A 112 21.75 -12.15 -10.27
C VAL A 112 22.04 -10.68 -9.94
N LEU A 113 21.73 -10.29 -8.71
CA LEU A 113 22.02 -8.96 -8.17
C LEU A 113 23.34 -8.97 -7.40
N VAL A 114 24.27 -8.08 -7.78
CA VAL A 114 25.50 -7.82 -7.01
C VAL A 114 25.26 -6.66 -6.04
N ALA A 115 25.23 -6.95 -4.74
CA ALA A 115 24.87 -6.04 -3.65
C ALA A 115 25.81 -6.12 -2.42
N GLY A 116 27.08 -6.46 -2.61
CA GLY A 116 28.10 -6.54 -1.54
C GLY A 116 28.59 -5.19 -0.97
N GLY A 117 27.99 -4.05 -1.34
CA GLY A 117 28.49 -2.71 -1.02
C GLY A 117 27.55 -1.83 -0.17
N LEU A 118 28.11 -1.21 0.87
CA LEU A 118 27.46 -0.17 1.67
C LEU A 118 27.38 1.18 0.93
N GLY A 119 26.48 2.05 1.40
CA GLY A 119 26.28 3.41 0.88
C GLY A 119 27.27 4.47 1.39
N GLU A 120 28.33 4.10 2.11
CA GLU A 120 29.16 5.05 2.89
C GLU A 120 29.73 6.20 2.06
N ARG A 121 30.22 5.91 0.84
CA ARG A 121 30.73 6.95 -0.08
C ARG A 121 29.64 7.96 -0.45
N LEU A 122 28.37 7.59 -0.46
CA LEU A 122 27.24 8.48 -0.74
C LEU A 122 26.83 9.32 0.51
N GLY A 123 27.46 9.09 1.66
CA GLY A 123 27.01 9.60 2.97
C GLY A 123 25.86 8.78 3.58
N TYR A 124 25.51 7.63 3.02
CA TYR A 124 24.39 6.79 3.46
C TYR A 124 24.90 5.61 4.31
N LYS A 125 24.31 5.41 5.50
CA LYS A 125 24.78 4.40 6.48
C LYS A 125 24.22 2.99 6.29
N GLY A 126 23.29 2.79 5.35
CA GLY A 126 22.70 1.48 5.06
C GLY A 126 23.29 0.79 3.83
N ILE A 127 22.71 -0.37 3.48
CA ILE A 127 22.98 -1.05 2.21
C ILE A 127 22.43 -0.24 1.04
N LYS A 128 23.17 -0.16 -0.06
CA LYS A 128 22.74 0.66 -1.21
C LYS A 128 21.37 0.28 -1.78
N ILE A 129 21.04 -1.01 -1.77
CA ILE A 129 19.78 -1.52 -2.33
C ILE A 129 18.52 -1.08 -1.54
N GLN A 130 18.72 -0.50 -0.35
CA GLN A 130 17.68 0.13 0.49
C GLN A 130 17.46 1.61 0.15
N ILE A 131 18.37 2.25 -0.62
CA ILE A 131 18.25 3.66 -1.00
C ILE A 131 16.98 3.82 -1.87
N PRO A 132 16.13 4.84 -1.62
CA PRO A 132 15.01 5.14 -2.50
C PRO A 132 15.52 5.63 -3.87
N ILE A 133 14.91 5.13 -4.95
CA ILE A 133 15.24 5.56 -6.32
C ILE A 133 14.85 7.03 -6.55
N GLU A 134 13.73 7.43 -5.97
CA GLU A 134 13.07 8.73 -6.16
C GLU A 134 12.25 9.11 -4.90
N LEU A 135 11.74 10.35 -4.84
CA LEU A 135 11.13 10.89 -3.61
C LEU A 135 9.59 10.92 -3.56
N LEU A 136 8.86 10.62 -4.64
CA LEU A 136 7.40 10.57 -4.63
C LEU A 136 6.87 9.28 -4.01
N THR A 137 7.40 8.13 -4.39
CA THR A 137 7.01 6.83 -3.82
C THR A 137 7.99 6.33 -2.75
N LYS A 138 9.26 6.74 -2.83
CA LYS A 138 10.37 6.28 -1.98
C LYS A 138 10.65 4.78 -2.09
N GLN A 139 10.24 4.17 -3.22
CA GLN A 139 10.51 2.78 -3.55
C GLN A 139 12.02 2.51 -3.55
N SER A 140 12.43 1.46 -2.84
CA SER A 140 13.83 1.04 -2.78
C SER A 140 14.28 0.35 -4.08
N TYR A 141 15.59 0.34 -4.37
CA TYR A 141 16.13 -0.43 -5.50
C TYR A 141 15.71 -1.91 -5.45
N LEU A 142 15.84 -2.56 -4.29
CA LEU A 142 15.48 -3.98 -4.14
C LEU A 142 13.99 -4.23 -4.42
N GLU A 143 13.10 -3.41 -3.87
CA GLU A 143 11.66 -3.47 -4.11
C GLU A 143 11.32 -3.28 -5.60
N TYR A 144 11.96 -2.32 -6.28
CA TYR A 144 11.75 -2.08 -7.71
C TYR A 144 12.19 -3.27 -8.55
N TYR A 145 13.38 -3.83 -8.30
CA TYR A 145 13.88 -5.00 -9.01
C TYR A 145 12.98 -6.23 -8.80
N ILE A 146 12.48 -6.45 -7.59
CA ILE A 146 11.56 -7.58 -7.29
C ILE A 146 10.19 -7.38 -7.94
N LYS A 147 9.57 -6.20 -7.83
CA LYS A 147 8.30 -5.93 -8.55
C LYS A 147 8.46 -6.11 -10.06
N TYR A 148 9.63 -5.81 -10.60
CA TYR A 148 9.93 -6.05 -12.01
C TYR A 148 9.95 -7.55 -12.36
N ILE A 149 10.58 -8.38 -11.53
CA ILE A 149 10.62 -9.83 -11.69
C ILE A 149 9.20 -10.43 -11.57
N LEU A 150 8.40 -9.95 -10.61
CA LEU A 150 6.99 -10.34 -10.46
C LEU A 150 6.12 -9.90 -11.65
N ALA A 151 6.31 -8.69 -12.17
CA ALA A 151 5.61 -8.21 -13.35
C ALA A 151 5.99 -8.99 -14.63
N LEU A 152 7.22 -9.50 -14.73
CA LEU A 152 7.64 -10.43 -15.77
C LEU A 152 7.00 -11.81 -15.57
N GLN A 153 6.99 -12.38 -14.36
CA GLN A 153 6.30 -13.65 -14.06
C GLN A 153 4.81 -13.63 -14.43
N LYS A 154 4.11 -12.51 -14.14
CA LYS A 154 2.69 -12.30 -14.51
C LYS A 154 2.44 -12.34 -16.04
N ARG A 155 3.50 -12.28 -16.86
CA ARG A 155 3.48 -12.30 -18.33
C ARG A 155 4.11 -13.56 -18.93
N GLY A 156 4.64 -14.44 -18.09
CA GLY A 156 5.11 -15.76 -18.47
C GLY A 156 3.96 -16.78 -18.57
N SER A 157 4.29 -18.06 -18.70
CA SER A 157 3.30 -19.13 -18.64
C SER A 157 2.70 -19.31 -17.23
N GLN A 158 1.59 -20.04 -17.15
CA GLN A 158 0.91 -20.30 -15.88
C GLN A 158 1.84 -21.04 -14.90
N GLY A 159 2.10 -20.41 -13.74
CA GLY A 159 3.03 -20.94 -12.74
C GLY A 159 4.49 -20.52 -12.94
N CYS A 160 4.79 -19.61 -13.88
CA CYS A 160 6.14 -19.09 -14.08
C CYS A 160 6.75 -18.52 -12.79
N LYS A 161 7.84 -19.17 -12.35
CA LYS A 161 8.74 -18.69 -11.30
C LYS A 161 10.06 -18.25 -11.92
N ILE A 162 10.50 -17.03 -11.62
CA ILE A 162 11.77 -16.48 -12.10
C ILE A 162 12.74 -16.40 -10.89
N PRO A 163 13.85 -17.16 -10.89
CA PRO A 163 14.80 -17.13 -9.78
C PRO A 163 15.58 -15.82 -9.68
N LEU A 164 15.86 -15.37 -8.46
CA LEU A 164 16.75 -14.26 -8.13
C LEU A 164 17.82 -14.73 -7.13
N ALA A 165 19.08 -14.68 -7.54
CA ALA A 165 20.21 -14.75 -6.62
C ALA A 165 20.68 -13.34 -6.24
N ILE A 166 21.08 -13.13 -4.98
CA ILE A 166 21.66 -11.88 -4.50
C ILE A 166 23.01 -12.18 -3.87
N MET A 167 24.09 -11.60 -4.41
CA MET A 167 25.41 -11.62 -3.78
C MET A 167 25.57 -10.45 -2.82
N THR A 168 25.90 -10.77 -1.57
CA THR A 168 26.10 -9.86 -0.44
C THR A 168 27.52 -10.00 0.11
N SER A 169 27.91 -9.16 1.07
CA SER A 169 29.13 -9.31 1.88
C SER A 169 28.77 -9.42 3.36
N ASP A 170 29.72 -9.69 4.27
CA ASP A 170 29.44 -9.64 5.73
C ASP A 170 28.73 -8.34 6.13
N ASP A 171 29.14 -7.25 5.47
CA ASP A 171 28.74 -5.88 5.78
C ASP A 171 27.33 -5.57 5.22
N THR A 172 26.81 -6.40 4.29
CA THR A 172 25.46 -6.23 3.70
C THR A 172 24.50 -7.40 3.92
N TYR A 173 24.96 -8.60 4.27
CA TYR A 173 24.14 -9.82 4.36
C TYR A 173 23.00 -9.69 5.37
N ALA A 174 23.30 -9.38 6.64
CA ALA A 174 22.29 -9.31 7.70
C ALA A 174 21.26 -8.20 7.44
N LEU A 175 21.70 -7.05 6.90
CA LEU A 175 20.83 -5.94 6.53
C LEU A 175 19.96 -6.26 5.30
N THR A 176 20.45 -7.09 4.37
CA THR A 176 19.68 -7.56 3.21
C THR A 176 18.60 -8.54 3.64
N MET A 177 18.94 -9.50 4.52
CA MET A 177 17.97 -10.42 5.13
C MET A 177 16.91 -9.67 5.94
N ASP A 178 17.30 -8.68 6.74
CA ASP A 178 16.38 -7.82 7.50
C ASP A 178 15.41 -7.03 6.58
N LEU A 179 15.92 -6.45 5.49
CA LEU A 179 15.12 -5.73 4.50
C LEU A 179 14.12 -6.65 3.78
N LEU A 180 14.52 -7.87 3.43
CA LEU A 180 13.65 -8.87 2.80
C LEU A 180 12.56 -9.36 3.76
N ASN A 181 12.95 -9.82 4.95
CA ASN A 181 12.04 -10.39 5.95
C ASN A 181 10.98 -9.38 6.41
N LYS A 182 11.35 -8.10 6.58
CA LYS A 182 10.41 -7.03 6.99
C LYS A 182 9.37 -6.66 5.95
N ASN A 183 9.54 -7.09 4.70
CA ASN A 183 8.66 -6.74 3.58
C ASN A 183 8.11 -7.99 2.87
N ASP A 184 8.13 -9.16 3.52
CA ASP A 184 7.66 -10.44 2.96
C ASP A 184 8.27 -10.75 1.58
N ASN A 185 9.61 -10.62 1.48
CA ASN A 185 10.38 -10.73 0.23
C ASN A 185 9.88 -9.82 -0.91
N PHE A 186 9.14 -8.75 -0.58
CA PHE A 186 8.41 -7.88 -1.52
C PHE A 186 7.44 -8.66 -2.44
N GLY A 187 6.89 -9.78 -1.96
CA GLY A 187 5.97 -10.66 -2.69
C GLY A 187 6.64 -11.78 -3.50
N LEU A 188 7.98 -11.89 -3.49
CA LEU A 188 8.69 -12.98 -4.15
C LEU A 188 8.65 -14.27 -3.30
N GLN A 189 8.31 -15.40 -3.89
CA GLN A 189 8.23 -16.66 -3.13
C GLN A 189 9.64 -17.11 -2.67
N SER A 190 9.74 -17.60 -1.44
CA SER A 190 11.03 -17.92 -0.79
C SER A 190 11.86 -18.97 -1.53
N ASP A 191 11.25 -19.84 -2.34
CA ASP A 191 11.96 -20.83 -3.17
C ASP A 191 12.57 -20.25 -4.46
N GLN A 192 12.20 -19.01 -4.82
CA GLN A 192 12.79 -18.27 -5.94
C GLN A 192 14.06 -17.50 -5.54
N LEU A 193 14.26 -17.23 -4.26
CA LEU A 193 15.26 -16.31 -3.75
C LEU A 193 16.46 -17.06 -3.17
N PHE A 194 17.68 -16.69 -3.57
CA PHE A 194 18.90 -17.30 -3.05
C PHE A 194 19.96 -16.27 -2.67
N ILE A 195 20.30 -16.18 -1.39
CA ILE A 195 21.28 -15.21 -0.89
C ILE A 195 22.64 -15.87 -0.77
N MET A 196 23.60 -15.37 -1.55
CA MET A 196 25.02 -15.74 -1.50
C MET A 196 25.77 -14.68 -0.71
N LYS A 197 26.72 -15.08 0.14
CA LYS A 197 27.65 -14.16 0.82
C LYS A 197 29.05 -14.38 0.23
N GLN A 198 29.65 -13.32 -0.30
CA GLN A 198 31.07 -13.33 -0.67
C GLN A 198 31.93 -13.32 0.60
N GLU A 199 33.07 -14.01 0.55
CA GLU A 199 34.04 -13.99 1.65
C GLU A 199 35.08 -12.86 1.46
N LYS A 200 35.91 -12.64 2.47
CA LYS A 200 36.99 -11.64 2.44
C LYS A 200 38.35 -12.33 2.37
N VAL A 201 39.22 -11.86 1.48
CA VAL A 201 40.57 -12.40 1.23
C VAL A 201 41.64 -11.64 2.03
N PRO A 202 42.82 -12.25 2.32
CA PRO A 202 43.90 -11.59 3.06
C PRO A 202 44.40 -10.31 2.36
N SER A 203 44.57 -9.23 3.13
CA SER A 203 45.27 -8.04 2.65
C SER A 203 46.79 -8.21 2.73
N LEU A 204 47.53 -7.52 1.87
CA LEU A 204 48.98 -7.66 1.72
C LEU A 204 49.70 -6.33 2.03
N ILE A 205 50.75 -6.37 2.87
CA ILE A 205 51.50 -5.16 3.31
C ILE A 205 52.69 -4.80 2.42
N ASP A 206 53.24 -5.76 1.68
CA ASP A 206 54.46 -5.59 0.90
C ASP A 206 54.51 -6.44 -0.38
N ASN A 207 55.59 -6.27 -1.15
CA ASN A 207 55.85 -7.03 -2.38
C ASN A 207 56.19 -8.52 -2.13
N ASP A 208 56.52 -8.92 -0.89
CA ASP A 208 56.74 -10.34 -0.53
C ASP A 208 55.40 -11.09 -0.29
N ALA A 209 54.27 -10.39 -0.48
CA ALA A 209 52.92 -10.83 -0.15
C ALA A 209 52.73 -11.20 1.34
N LYS A 210 53.40 -10.48 2.26
CA LYS A 210 53.11 -10.64 3.69
C LYS A 210 51.69 -10.19 4.00
N PHE A 211 50.97 -11.00 4.77
CA PHE A 211 49.61 -10.71 5.20
C PHE A 211 49.59 -9.56 6.21
N ALA A 212 48.65 -8.65 6.05
CA ALA A 212 48.37 -7.59 7.00
C ALA A 212 47.70 -8.16 8.25
N GLN A 213 48.10 -7.66 9.41
CA GLN A 213 47.48 -7.96 10.70
C GLN A 213 46.54 -6.81 11.07
N ALA A 214 45.31 -7.15 11.46
CA ALA A 214 44.31 -6.18 11.87
C ALA A 214 44.79 -5.39 13.10
N LYS A 215 44.57 -4.07 13.10
CA LYS A 215 45.08 -3.17 14.13
C LYS A 215 44.63 -3.63 15.53
N ASP A 216 45.57 -3.65 16.47
CA ASP A 216 45.38 -4.02 17.88
C ASP A 216 44.80 -5.44 18.09
N SER A 217 44.99 -6.35 17.12
CA SER A 217 44.42 -7.70 17.09
C SER A 217 45.43 -8.77 16.62
N LEU A 218 45.13 -10.06 16.87
CA LEU A 218 45.87 -11.19 16.28
C LEU A 218 45.43 -11.53 14.85
N LEU A 219 44.23 -11.09 14.45
CA LEU A 219 43.58 -11.52 13.21
C LEU A 219 44.25 -10.93 11.96
N ILE A 220 44.16 -11.63 10.84
CA ILE A 220 44.53 -11.12 9.51
C ILE A 220 43.51 -10.04 9.09
N GLU A 221 44.00 -8.93 8.55
CA GLU A 221 43.16 -7.89 7.93
C GLU A 221 42.66 -8.38 6.57
N THR A 222 41.38 -8.71 6.47
CA THR A 222 40.76 -9.21 5.23
C THR A 222 39.96 -8.13 4.51
N LYS A 223 39.87 -8.20 3.18
CA LYS A 223 39.13 -7.27 2.32
C LYS A 223 38.29 -8.00 1.27
N PRO A 224 37.24 -7.38 0.72
CA PRO A 224 36.53 -7.89 -0.44
C PRO A 224 37.48 -8.18 -1.62
N HIS A 225 37.36 -9.40 -2.17
CA HIS A 225 38.10 -9.86 -3.35
C HIS A 225 37.56 -9.15 -4.61
N GLY A 226 36.25 -9.04 -4.75
CA GLY A 226 35.62 -8.30 -5.84
C GLY A 226 34.32 -8.94 -6.26
N HIS A 227 33.65 -8.35 -7.23
CA HIS A 227 32.37 -8.89 -7.71
C HIS A 227 32.53 -10.09 -8.66
N GLY A 228 33.76 -10.50 -9.00
CA GLY A 228 34.02 -11.75 -9.73
C GLY A 228 33.68 -13.01 -8.92
N ASP A 229 33.68 -12.94 -7.58
CA ASP A 229 33.30 -14.05 -6.69
C ASP A 229 31.92 -14.62 -7.00
N VAL A 230 31.03 -13.83 -7.61
CA VAL A 230 29.67 -14.22 -7.98
C VAL A 230 29.63 -15.50 -8.83
N HIS A 231 30.62 -15.71 -9.70
CA HIS A 231 30.69 -16.89 -10.56
C HIS A 231 31.06 -18.15 -9.76
N GLN A 232 32.03 -18.03 -8.84
CA GLN A 232 32.45 -19.11 -7.94
C GLN A 232 31.33 -19.46 -6.95
N LEU A 233 30.64 -18.47 -6.38
CA LEU A 233 29.52 -18.68 -5.45
C LEU A 233 28.34 -19.39 -6.14
N ILE A 234 28.01 -19.01 -7.39
CA ILE A 234 26.98 -19.69 -8.21
C ILE A 234 27.37 -21.15 -8.48
N HIS A 235 28.66 -21.43 -8.70
CA HIS A 235 29.17 -22.78 -8.90
C HIS A 235 29.14 -23.63 -7.62
N GLN A 236 29.69 -23.12 -6.51
CA GLN A 236 29.71 -23.78 -5.20
C GLN A 236 28.30 -24.15 -4.71
N ASN A 237 27.33 -23.26 -4.92
CA ASN A 237 25.92 -23.49 -4.56
C ASN A 237 25.12 -24.27 -5.64
N LYS A 238 25.79 -24.72 -6.72
CA LYS A 238 25.23 -25.48 -7.86
C LYS A 238 24.02 -24.80 -8.53
N LEU A 239 23.91 -23.47 -8.44
CA LEU A 239 22.72 -22.74 -8.90
C LEU A 239 22.56 -22.82 -10.42
N HIS A 240 23.66 -22.74 -11.18
CA HIS A 240 23.61 -22.90 -12.64
C HIS A 240 23.08 -24.28 -13.07
N GLN A 241 23.39 -25.34 -12.32
CA GLN A 241 22.87 -26.68 -12.57
C GLN A 241 21.36 -26.76 -12.23
N ARG A 242 20.96 -26.20 -11.10
CA ARG A 242 19.54 -26.12 -10.68
C ARG A 242 18.69 -25.32 -11.67
N TRP A 243 19.20 -24.19 -12.18
CA TRP A 243 18.49 -23.36 -13.15
C TRP A 243 18.35 -24.05 -14.52
N LEU A 244 19.35 -24.82 -14.97
CA LEU A 244 19.18 -25.67 -16.17
C LEU A 244 18.12 -26.76 -15.95
N GLN A 245 18.08 -27.40 -14.79
CA GLN A 245 17.03 -28.37 -14.42
C GLN A 245 15.63 -27.72 -14.37
N GLN A 246 15.55 -26.42 -14.08
CA GLN A 246 14.34 -25.59 -14.13
C GLN A 246 14.04 -25.02 -15.54
N GLY A 247 14.69 -25.51 -16.60
CA GLY A 247 14.44 -25.10 -17.99
C GLY A 247 14.94 -23.68 -18.35
N LYS A 248 15.75 -23.06 -17.50
CA LYS A 248 16.27 -21.70 -17.74
C LYS A 248 17.34 -21.70 -18.82
N ASN A 249 17.40 -20.59 -19.57
CA ASN A 249 18.27 -20.41 -20.73
C ASN A 249 19.12 -19.14 -20.64
N TRP A 250 18.70 -18.16 -19.83
CA TRP A 250 19.40 -16.87 -19.70
C TRP A 250 19.59 -16.48 -18.25
N VAL A 251 20.77 -15.97 -17.92
CA VAL A 251 21.07 -15.39 -16.60
C VAL A 251 21.53 -13.94 -16.74
N LEU A 252 20.78 -13.02 -16.13
CA LEU A 252 21.06 -11.57 -16.15
C LEU A 252 21.77 -11.15 -14.86
N PHE A 253 22.98 -10.62 -14.98
CA PHE A 253 23.75 -10.01 -13.91
C PHE A 253 23.59 -8.49 -13.93
N PHE A 254 23.31 -7.88 -12.79
CA PHE A 254 23.13 -6.43 -12.65
C PHE A 254 23.67 -5.90 -11.32
N GLN A 255 23.72 -4.57 -11.21
CA GLN A 255 24.42 -3.83 -10.13
C GLN A 255 23.45 -3.12 -9.20
N ASP A 256 23.86 -2.96 -7.94
CA ASP A 256 23.11 -2.41 -6.80
C ASP A 256 22.23 -1.15 -7.03
N THR A 257 22.59 -0.25 -7.95
CA THR A 257 22.03 1.11 -8.01
C THR A 257 21.81 1.67 -9.43
N ASN A 258 21.49 0.80 -10.41
CA ASN A 258 21.01 1.24 -11.73
C ASN A 258 19.56 0.80 -11.95
N PRO A 259 18.55 1.68 -11.89
CA PRO A 259 17.15 1.28 -12.00
C PRO A 259 16.68 1.19 -13.46
N LEU A 260 17.40 1.82 -14.40
CA LEU A 260 16.96 1.95 -15.79
C LEU A 260 17.08 0.63 -16.59
N CYS A 261 18.08 -0.21 -16.32
CA CYS A 261 18.38 -1.38 -17.17
C CYS A 261 17.22 -2.39 -17.30
N PHE A 262 16.30 -2.44 -16.33
CA PHE A 262 15.11 -3.30 -16.41
C PHE A 262 14.08 -2.84 -17.48
N ARG A 263 14.06 -1.57 -17.88
CA ARG A 263 13.22 -1.07 -18.99
C ARG A 263 13.78 -1.44 -20.37
N SER A 264 15.08 -1.72 -20.48
CA SER A 264 15.71 -2.26 -21.69
C SER A 264 15.99 -3.76 -21.63
N LEU A 265 15.45 -4.47 -20.63
CA LEU A 265 15.74 -5.90 -20.43
C LEU A 265 15.25 -6.77 -21.59
N LEU A 266 13.98 -6.64 -21.99
CA LEU A 266 13.41 -7.52 -23.01
C LEU A 266 14.00 -7.24 -24.39
N SER A 267 14.25 -5.97 -24.74
CA SER A 267 14.93 -5.64 -25.99
C SER A 267 16.40 -6.12 -26.01
N PHE A 268 17.09 -6.11 -24.87
CA PHE A 268 18.44 -6.67 -24.69
C PHE A 268 18.50 -8.21 -24.79
N VAL A 269 17.52 -8.92 -24.21
CA VAL A 269 17.35 -10.37 -24.42
C VAL A 269 17.04 -10.66 -25.90
N GLY A 270 16.16 -9.86 -26.51
CA GLY A 270 15.83 -9.97 -27.93
C GLY A 270 17.03 -9.86 -28.88
N VAL A 271 17.99 -8.97 -28.59
CA VAL A 271 19.27 -8.92 -29.34
C VAL A 271 20.09 -10.20 -29.14
N SER A 272 20.17 -10.73 -27.92
CA SER A 272 20.92 -11.98 -27.66
C SER A 272 20.33 -13.19 -28.38
N VAL A 273 19.00 -13.27 -28.46
CA VAL A 273 18.28 -14.29 -29.26
C VAL A 273 18.57 -14.09 -30.75
N LYS A 274 18.38 -12.86 -31.25
CA LYS A 274 18.52 -12.50 -32.68
C LYS A 274 19.94 -12.71 -33.22
N GLN A 275 20.97 -12.46 -32.41
CA GLN A 275 22.37 -12.53 -32.81
C GLN A 275 23.11 -13.79 -32.32
N ASP A 276 22.40 -14.75 -31.71
CA ASP A 276 22.96 -15.96 -31.08
C ASP A 276 24.13 -15.67 -30.11
N LEU A 277 23.95 -14.70 -29.20
CA LEU A 277 25.01 -14.29 -28.28
C LEU A 277 25.08 -15.24 -27.07
N VAL A 278 26.28 -15.77 -26.81
CA VAL A 278 26.60 -16.52 -25.58
C VAL A 278 26.84 -15.57 -24.41
N VAL A 279 27.47 -14.43 -24.68
CA VAL A 279 27.63 -13.33 -23.72
C VAL A 279 27.31 -12.01 -24.40
N ASN A 280 26.41 -11.24 -23.80
CA ASN A 280 26.02 -9.92 -24.27
C ASN A 280 26.21 -8.89 -23.15
N SER A 281 26.90 -7.80 -23.44
CA SER A 281 27.08 -6.67 -22.51
C SER A 281 26.11 -5.54 -22.85
N MET A 282 25.32 -5.07 -21.88
CA MET A 282 24.52 -3.85 -22.07
C MET A 282 25.44 -2.63 -21.97
N THR A 283 25.40 -1.78 -22.98
CA THR A 283 26.35 -0.67 -23.16
C THR A 283 25.65 0.63 -23.55
N ILE A 284 26.39 1.73 -23.46
CA ILE A 284 25.94 3.08 -23.80
C ILE A 284 26.95 3.80 -24.68
N PRO A 285 26.55 4.88 -25.37
CA PRO A 285 27.47 5.89 -25.87
C PRO A 285 28.31 6.47 -24.73
N ARG A 286 29.61 6.15 -24.75
CA ARG A 286 30.62 6.53 -23.75
C ARG A 286 31.39 7.76 -24.23
N LYS A 287 31.72 8.69 -23.34
CA LYS A 287 32.71 9.75 -23.65
C LYS A 287 34.13 9.27 -23.32
N PRO A 288 35.16 9.57 -24.12
CA PRO A 288 36.55 9.41 -23.69
C PRO A 288 36.80 10.09 -22.33
N GLY A 289 37.59 9.44 -21.46
CA GLY A 289 37.79 9.86 -20.07
C GLY A 289 36.62 9.56 -19.11
N GLU A 290 35.52 8.98 -19.57
CA GLU A 290 34.45 8.48 -18.69
C GLU A 290 34.90 7.21 -17.96
N ALA A 291 34.62 7.13 -16.65
CA ALA A 291 35.03 6.05 -15.75
C ALA A 291 34.13 4.80 -15.88
N LEU A 292 34.01 4.31 -17.11
CA LEU A 292 33.37 3.06 -17.51
C LEU A 292 34.36 2.34 -18.43
N GLY A 293 34.56 1.04 -18.22
CA GLY A 293 35.27 0.20 -19.18
C GLY A 293 34.58 0.18 -20.54
N ALA A 294 35.32 -0.15 -21.59
CA ALA A 294 34.81 -0.19 -22.96
C ALA A 294 34.86 -1.63 -23.49
N ILE A 295 33.83 -2.06 -24.22
CA ILE A 295 33.86 -3.36 -24.90
C ILE A 295 34.73 -3.22 -26.15
N CYS A 296 35.79 -4.02 -26.21
CA CYS A 296 36.75 -4.07 -27.31
C CYS A 296 36.87 -5.50 -27.82
N LYS A 297 36.96 -5.69 -29.15
CA LYS A 297 37.49 -6.94 -29.71
C LYS A 297 39.00 -6.80 -29.84
N LEU A 298 39.73 -7.39 -28.91
CA LEU A 298 41.19 -7.43 -28.96
C LEU A 298 41.64 -8.44 -30.02
N SER A 299 42.71 -8.14 -30.75
CA SER A 299 43.31 -9.02 -31.76
C SER A 299 44.84 -8.98 -31.67
N HIS A 300 45.48 -10.13 -31.60
CA HIS A 300 46.94 -10.28 -31.53
C HIS A 300 47.49 -10.85 -32.84
N GLU A 301 48.74 -10.54 -33.17
CA GLU A 301 49.39 -10.91 -34.45
C GLU A 301 49.67 -12.42 -34.62
N ASN A 302 49.34 -13.23 -33.59
CA ASN A 302 49.41 -14.69 -33.61
C ASN A 302 48.06 -15.35 -33.96
N GLY A 303 47.03 -14.55 -34.28
CA GLY A 303 45.67 -15.01 -34.59
C GLY A 303 44.73 -15.13 -33.39
N GLN A 304 45.19 -14.88 -32.16
CA GLN A 304 44.31 -14.83 -30.98
C GLN A 304 43.42 -13.58 -31.01
N SER A 305 42.14 -13.75 -30.67
CA SER A 305 41.20 -12.64 -30.52
C SER A 305 40.22 -12.88 -29.38
N LEU A 306 39.83 -11.82 -28.68
CA LEU A 306 38.99 -11.85 -27.48
C LEU A 306 38.10 -10.61 -27.45
N THR A 307 36.78 -10.77 -27.42
CA THR A 307 35.87 -9.66 -27.10
C THR A 307 35.72 -9.55 -25.58
N ILE A 308 36.06 -8.41 -25.00
CA ILE A 308 36.04 -8.22 -23.54
C ILE A 308 35.87 -6.74 -23.16
N ASN A 309 35.45 -6.49 -21.92
CA ASN A 309 35.58 -5.20 -21.28
C ASN A 309 37.06 -4.89 -20.96
N VAL A 310 37.59 -3.83 -21.56
CA VAL A 310 38.87 -3.23 -21.15
C VAL A 310 38.57 -2.05 -20.22
N GLU A 311 39.19 -2.04 -19.04
CA GLU A 311 38.97 -0.95 -18.09
C GLU A 311 39.54 0.38 -18.57
N TYR A 312 38.89 1.49 -18.18
CA TYR A 312 39.18 2.83 -18.73
C TYR A 312 40.61 3.31 -18.50
N ASN A 313 41.30 2.79 -17.47
CA ASN A 313 42.69 3.07 -17.13
C ASN A 313 43.71 2.19 -17.89
N GLN A 314 43.25 1.13 -18.56
CA GLN A 314 44.04 0.27 -19.45
C GLN A 314 43.79 0.64 -20.91
N LEU A 315 42.59 1.11 -21.25
CA LEU A 315 42.15 1.39 -22.61
C LEU A 315 43.07 2.34 -23.38
N GLU A 316 43.63 3.37 -22.74
CA GLU A 316 44.55 4.32 -23.39
C GLU A 316 45.88 3.67 -23.83
N SER A 317 46.33 2.59 -23.17
CA SER A 317 47.59 1.92 -23.55
C SER A 317 47.49 1.13 -24.85
N LEU A 318 46.27 0.76 -25.27
CA LEU A 318 46.00 -0.02 -26.48
C LEU A 318 46.09 0.77 -27.78
N PHE A 319 46.26 2.10 -27.72
CA PHE A 319 46.31 2.97 -28.89
C PHE A 319 47.73 3.41 -29.30
N GLU A 320 48.79 2.85 -28.70
CA GLU A 320 50.20 3.14 -29.07
C GLU A 320 50.54 4.65 -29.08
N GLY A 321 49.91 5.44 -28.19
CA GLY A 321 50.06 6.90 -28.11
C GLY A 321 49.14 7.71 -29.04
N GLN A 322 48.31 7.06 -29.86
CA GLN A 322 47.19 7.69 -30.55
C GLN A 322 46.02 7.94 -29.58
N LYS A 323 45.01 8.71 -30.01
CA LYS A 323 43.81 8.98 -29.21
C LYS A 323 42.72 7.94 -29.46
N GLU A 324 41.92 7.67 -28.43
CA GLU A 324 40.69 6.88 -28.53
C GLU A 324 39.80 7.41 -29.68
N PRO A 325 39.41 6.57 -30.66
CA PRO A 325 38.66 7.01 -31.84
C PRO A 325 37.20 7.30 -31.50
N VAL A 326 36.69 8.42 -32.01
CA VAL A 326 35.33 8.92 -31.73
C VAL A 326 34.41 8.92 -32.96
N ASP A 327 33.11 9.06 -32.70
CA ASP A 327 32.06 9.35 -33.68
C ASP A 327 31.93 10.86 -33.97
N ILE A 328 30.95 11.23 -34.81
CA ILE A 328 30.66 12.63 -35.15
C ILE A 328 30.04 13.45 -34.01
N LYS A 329 29.61 12.82 -32.91
CA LYS A 329 29.05 13.44 -31.70
C LYS A 329 30.07 13.55 -30.56
N GLY A 330 31.27 12.97 -30.72
CA GLY A 330 32.33 12.94 -29.72
C GLY A 330 32.24 11.79 -28.71
N TYR A 331 31.39 10.78 -28.97
CA TYR A 331 31.40 9.52 -28.22
C TYR A 331 32.48 8.59 -28.75
N SER A 332 33.02 7.73 -27.90
CA SER A 332 33.93 6.65 -28.33
C SER A 332 33.23 5.68 -29.28
N ARG A 333 33.99 5.16 -30.24
CA ARG A 333 33.57 4.01 -31.07
C ARG A 333 33.58 2.68 -30.32
N TYR A 334 34.14 2.64 -29.12
CA TYR A 334 34.09 1.49 -28.21
C TYR A 334 32.94 1.68 -27.22
N PRO A 335 31.90 0.82 -27.20
CA PRO A 335 30.73 0.99 -26.34
C PRO A 335 31.10 0.92 -24.86
N GLY A 336 30.57 1.83 -24.04
CA GLY A 336 30.82 1.85 -22.60
C GLY A 336 30.00 0.80 -21.87
N ASN A 337 30.66 -0.11 -21.16
CA ASN A 337 30.03 -1.16 -20.38
C ASN A 337 29.28 -0.61 -19.17
N THR A 338 28.02 -1.02 -19.00
CA THR A 338 27.20 -0.66 -17.82
C THR A 338 27.38 -1.60 -16.63
N ASN A 339 28.05 -2.74 -16.83
CA ASN A 339 28.05 -3.92 -15.96
C ASN A 339 26.65 -4.52 -15.72
N THR A 340 25.72 -4.35 -16.67
CA THR A 340 24.58 -5.25 -16.84
C THR A 340 24.92 -6.25 -17.95
N LEU A 341 25.01 -7.54 -17.60
CA LEU A 341 25.55 -8.61 -18.45
C LEU A 341 24.52 -9.75 -18.58
N LEU A 342 24.38 -10.31 -19.76
CA LEU A 342 23.49 -11.44 -20.03
C LEU A 342 24.30 -12.61 -20.59
N PHE A 343 24.16 -13.78 -19.97
CA PHE A 343 24.85 -15.01 -20.39
C PHE A 343 23.83 -16.08 -20.76
N ARG A 344 24.13 -16.85 -21.82
CA ARG A 344 23.39 -18.07 -22.17
C ARG A 344 23.77 -19.18 -21.20
N LEU A 345 22.78 -19.73 -20.50
CA LEU A 345 22.99 -20.55 -19.30
C LEU A 345 23.69 -21.89 -19.56
N PRO A 346 23.42 -22.63 -20.66
CA PRO A 346 24.15 -23.87 -20.96
C PRO A 346 25.66 -23.70 -21.08
N GLU A 347 26.12 -22.71 -21.87
CA GLU A 347 27.54 -22.39 -22.02
C GLU A 347 28.11 -21.85 -20.71
N TYR A 348 27.42 -20.92 -20.06
CA TYR A 348 27.83 -20.37 -18.76
C TYR A 348 28.04 -21.47 -17.71
N SER A 349 27.11 -22.41 -17.62
CA SER A 349 27.17 -23.59 -16.75
C SER A 349 28.34 -24.52 -17.10
N THR A 350 28.59 -24.73 -18.39
CA THR A 350 29.70 -25.54 -18.89
C THR A 350 31.05 -24.90 -18.54
N THR A 351 31.18 -23.59 -18.71
CA THR A 351 32.37 -22.82 -18.34
C THR A 351 32.60 -22.87 -16.83
N LEU A 352 31.58 -22.59 -16.00
CA LEU A 352 31.69 -22.69 -14.54
C LEU A 352 32.17 -24.07 -14.08
N THR A 353 31.62 -25.15 -14.67
CA THR A 353 32.00 -26.53 -14.34
C THR A 353 33.42 -26.89 -14.79
N LYS A 354 33.99 -26.15 -15.76
CA LYS A 354 35.37 -26.33 -16.26
C LYS A 354 36.41 -25.53 -15.46
N THR A 355 35.99 -24.49 -14.74
CA THR A 355 36.89 -23.52 -14.07
C THR A 355 36.62 -23.35 -12.58
N ASP A 356 35.78 -24.20 -11.99
CA ASP A 356 35.22 -24.07 -10.63
C ASP A 356 34.55 -22.69 -10.36
N GLY A 357 34.14 -22.00 -11.44
CA GLY A 357 33.67 -20.61 -11.41
C GLY A 357 34.75 -19.54 -11.11
N VAL A 358 36.03 -19.92 -11.04
CA VAL A 358 37.14 -19.00 -10.73
C VAL A 358 37.42 -18.06 -11.89
N ILE A 359 37.36 -16.75 -11.62
CA ILE A 359 37.70 -15.66 -12.54
C ILE A 359 39.19 -15.29 -12.38
N PRO A 360 39.92 -14.90 -13.44
CA PRO A 360 41.31 -14.47 -13.31
C PRO A 360 41.49 -13.29 -12.34
N GLU A 361 42.53 -13.35 -11.52
CA GLU A 361 42.87 -12.34 -10.52
C GLU A 361 43.81 -11.26 -11.10
N PHE A 362 43.70 -10.04 -10.59
CA PHE A 362 44.67 -8.95 -10.79
C PHE A 362 45.03 -8.30 -9.44
N ILE A 363 45.90 -7.28 -9.43
CA ILE A 363 46.23 -6.50 -8.23
C ILE A 363 46.53 -5.04 -8.55
N ASN A 364 46.03 -4.13 -7.73
CA ASN A 364 46.21 -2.68 -7.89
C ASN A 364 46.86 -2.02 -6.65
N PRO A 365 48.15 -2.27 -6.38
CA PRO A 365 48.85 -1.78 -5.20
C PRO A 365 49.10 -0.27 -5.29
N LYS A 366 48.64 0.47 -4.27
CA LYS A 366 48.87 1.93 -4.15
C LYS A 366 50.24 2.20 -3.56
N TYR A 367 51.28 2.32 -4.38
CA TYR A 367 52.65 2.58 -3.93
C TYR A 367 52.83 3.97 -3.30
N ALA A 368 53.79 4.10 -2.37
CA ALA A 368 54.18 5.35 -1.72
C ALA A 368 54.75 6.37 -2.74
N ASP A 369 55.65 5.88 -3.59
CA ASP A 369 56.41 6.63 -4.59
C ASP A 369 56.65 5.75 -5.84
N GLU A 370 57.40 6.28 -6.81
CA GLU A 370 57.70 5.65 -8.10
C GLU A 370 58.64 4.44 -8.01
N THR A 371 59.34 4.21 -6.88
CA THR A 371 60.22 3.04 -6.70
C THR A 371 59.44 1.73 -6.58
N LYS A 372 58.13 1.81 -6.31
CA LYS A 372 57.23 0.68 -6.09
C LYS A 372 57.69 -0.29 -4.97
N THR A 373 58.42 0.21 -3.98
CA THR A 373 58.94 -0.61 -2.87
C THR A 373 57.95 -0.73 -1.70
N VAL A 374 57.26 0.35 -1.35
CA VAL A 374 56.37 0.47 -0.17
C VAL A 374 54.93 0.79 -0.61
N PHE A 375 53.93 0.22 0.06
CA PHE A 375 52.51 0.56 -0.16
C PHE A 375 52.04 1.69 0.77
N LYS A 376 51.12 2.55 0.30
CA LYS A 376 50.40 3.56 1.10
C LYS A 376 49.33 2.97 2.03
N SER A 377 48.87 1.74 1.71
CA SER A 377 47.82 1.01 2.42
C SER A 377 47.86 -0.46 1.99
N PRO A 378 47.52 -1.44 2.84
CA PRO A 378 47.53 -2.84 2.44
C PRO A 378 46.60 -3.12 1.26
N THR A 379 47.13 -3.80 0.24
CA THR A 379 46.41 -4.18 -1.00
C THR A 379 45.75 -5.55 -0.84
N ARG A 380 45.15 -6.11 -1.89
CA ARG A 380 44.71 -7.52 -1.99
C ARG A 380 44.62 -7.93 -3.48
N LEU A 381 44.51 -9.23 -3.78
CA LEU A 381 44.10 -9.67 -5.12
C LEU A 381 42.66 -9.26 -5.41
N GLU A 382 42.33 -9.02 -6.68
CA GLU A 382 41.02 -8.56 -7.14
C GLU A 382 40.49 -9.38 -8.31
N CYS A 383 39.16 -9.56 -8.40
CA CYS A 383 38.49 -10.23 -9.52
C CYS A 383 37.22 -9.47 -9.98
N MET A 384 36.91 -9.52 -11.28
CA MET A 384 35.83 -8.74 -11.90
C MET A 384 34.91 -9.61 -12.77
N MET A 385 33.60 -9.57 -12.50
CA MET A 385 32.60 -10.41 -13.20
C MET A 385 32.58 -10.24 -14.72
N GLN A 386 32.88 -9.04 -15.24
CA GLN A 386 32.95 -8.77 -16.69
C GLN A 386 34.20 -9.34 -17.38
N GLU A 387 35.10 -10.00 -16.63
CA GLU A 387 36.21 -10.77 -17.19
C GLU A 387 35.89 -12.24 -17.49
N PHE A 388 34.66 -12.69 -17.23
CA PHE A 388 34.18 -14.03 -17.60
C PHE A 388 34.53 -14.44 -19.06
N PRO A 389 34.51 -13.56 -20.08
CA PRO A 389 34.94 -13.92 -21.44
C PRO A 389 36.36 -14.49 -21.55
N LYS A 390 37.26 -14.25 -20.58
CA LYS A 390 38.60 -14.89 -20.53
C LYS A 390 38.56 -16.41 -20.34
N LEU A 391 37.41 -16.96 -19.89
CA LEU A 391 37.22 -18.39 -19.61
C LEU A 391 36.63 -19.18 -20.79
N LEU A 392 36.18 -18.49 -21.83
CA LEU A 392 35.61 -19.08 -23.05
C LEU A 392 36.74 -19.64 -23.94
N THR A 393 36.53 -20.82 -24.54
CA THR A 393 37.62 -21.56 -25.21
C THR A 393 37.31 -22.09 -26.60
N ASN A 394 36.08 -21.90 -27.10
CA ASN A 394 35.58 -22.49 -28.34
C ASN A 394 35.26 -21.42 -29.41
N GLY A 395 35.61 -20.16 -29.18
CA GLY A 395 35.28 -19.04 -30.07
C GLY A 395 33.83 -18.56 -29.92
N GLU A 396 33.26 -18.73 -28.72
CA GLU A 396 31.88 -18.41 -28.39
C GLU A 396 31.52 -16.94 -28.72
N ASN A 397 30.27 -16.73 -29.12
CA ASN A 397 29.80 -15.46 -29.65
C ASN A 397 29.60 -14.42 -28.52
N VAL A 398 30.63 -13.61 -28.29
CA VAL A 398 30.65 -12.51 -27.31
C VAL A 398 30.47 -11.17 -28.01
N GLY A 399 29.40 -10.46 -27.65
CA GLY A 399 29.02 -9.18 -28.25
C GLY A 399 28.49 -8.16 -27.25
N TYR A 400 27.89 -7.10 -27.77
CA TYR A 400 27.28 -6.02 -26.99
C TYR A 400 25.94 -5.58 -27.55
N THR A 401 25.17 -4.89 -26.72
CA THR A 401 23.99 -4.13 -27.12
C THR A 401 24.16 -2.69 -26.64
N GLN A 402 24.17 -1.72 -27.54
CA GLN A 402 24.27 -0.30 -27.20
C GLN A 402 22.88 0.33 -27.21
N VAL A 403 22.52 0.97 -26.10
CA VAL A 403 21.21 1.59 -25.90
C VAL A 403 21.39 3.08 -25.58
N ASN A 404 20.41 3.92 -25.92
CA ASN A 404 20.38 5.31 -25.47
C ASN A 404 20.47 5.36 -23.93
N ARG A 405 21.39 6.16 -23.38
CA ARG A 405 21.70 6.18 -21.93
C ARG A 405 20.45 6.35 -21.05
N ASP A 406 19.57 7.27 -21.43
CA ASP A 406 18.35 7.63 -20.69
C ASP A 406 17.33 6.49 -20.54
N PHE A 407 17.51 5.38 -21.26
CA PHE A 407 16.64 4.20 -21.18
C PHE A 407 17.25 3.04 -20.36
N CYS A 408 18.56 3.04 -20.12
CA CYS A 408 19.27 1.88 -19.57
C CYS A 408 20.27 2.16 -18.44
N PHE A 409 20.77 3.40 -18.26
CA PHE A 409 21.87 3.66 -17.32
C PHE A 409 21.83 5.02 -16.60
N ALA A 410 21.52 4.97 -15.30
CA ALA A 410 21.74 6.09 -14.37
C ALA A 410 22.14 5.57 -12.97
N ALA A 411 23.43 5.52 -12.68
CA ALA A 411 23.95 4.89 -11.47
C ALA A 411 24.20 5.84 -10.28
N CYS A 412 23.87 5.42 -9.06
CA CYS A 412 24.11 6.20 -7.84
C CYS A 412 25.43 5.79 -7.16
N LYS A 413 26.54 6.43 -7.56
CA LYS A 413 27.92 6.00 -7.20
C LYS A 413 28.80 7.06 -6.51
N ASN A 414 28.45 8.35 -6.59
CA ASN A 414 29.27 9.46 -6.12
C ASN A 414 28.59 10.32 -5.05
N ASP A 415 29.39 10.79 -4.09
CA ASP A 415 29.05 11.94 -3.23
C ASP A 415 28.89 13.24 -4.04
N ILE A 416 28.30 14.26 -3.40
CA ILE A 416 28.05 15.58 -4.00
C ILE A 416 29.36 16.24 -4.49
N VAL A 417 30.49 16.09 -3.78
CA VAL A 417 31.75 16.77 -4.14
C VAL A 417 32.34 16.15 -5.41
N SER A 418 32.44 14.81 -5.46
CA SER A 418 32.79 14.03 -6.65
C SER A 418 31.87 14.33 -7.82
N ALA A 419 30.56 14.42 -7.59
CA ALA A 419 29.54 14.66 -8.62
C ALA A 419 29.63 16.07 -9.22
N VAL A 420 29.86 17.10 -8.39
CA VAL A 420 30.15 18.48 -8.85
C VAL A 420 31.45 18.54 -9.66
N GLN A 421 32.47 17.75 -9.32
CA GLN A 421 33.69 17.64 -10.12
C GLN A 421 33.41 17.00 -11.49
N LYS A 422 32.72 15.85 -11.55
CA LYS A 422 32.35 15.20 -12.82
C LYS A 422 31.55 16.13 -13.74
N GLN A 423 30.58 16.86 -13.20
CA GLN A 423 29.80 17.83 -13.98
C GLN A 423 30.67 18.94 -14.58
N LYS A 424 31.65 19.47 -13.82
CA LYS A 424 32.59 20.49 -14.33
C LYS A 424 33.49 19.97 -15.46
N SER A 425 33.74 18.66 -15.50
CA SER A 425 34.42 17.97 -16.59
C SER A 425 33.49 17.53 -17.75
N GLY A 426 32.20 17.89 -17.73
CA GLY A 426 31.24 17.53 -18.79
C GLY A 426 30.79 16.06 -18.77
N LEU A 427 31.01 15.36 -17.66
CA LEU A 427 30.61 13.98 -17.41
C LEU A 427 29.31 13.91 -16.58
N ALA A 428 28.65 12.75 -16.56
CA ALA A 428 27.47 12.53 -15.74
C ALA A 428 27.81 12.61 -14.24
N PRO A 429 26.97 13.24 -13.38
CA PRO A 429 27.24 13.35 -11.94
C PRO A 429 27.21 11.99 -11.21
N GLU A 430 26.33 11.07 -11.62
CA GLU A 430 26.14 9.72 -11.02
C GLU A 430 25.99 9.75 -9.48
N CYS A 431 25.15 10.65 -9.00
CA CYS A 431 24.71 10.78 -7.61
C CYS A 431 23.18 10.63 -7.52
N THR A 432 22.64 10.52 -6.30
CA THR A 432 21.22 10.24 -6.04
C THR A 432 20.26 11.10 -6.86
N GLY A 433 20.41 12.43 -6.83
CA GLY A 433 19.53 13.33 -7.58
C GLY A 433 19.62 13.18 -9.10
N SER A 434 20.76 12.74 -9.64
CA SER A 434 20.91 12.50 -11.08
C SER A 434 20.36 11.13 -11.51
N THR A 435 20.32 10.14 -10.60
CA THR A 435 19.59 8.89 -10.83
C THR A 435 18.07 9.11 -10.72
N GLU A 436 17.61 9.88 -9.73
CA GLU A 436 16.20 10.29 -9.61
C GLU A 436 15.74 11.05 -10.88
N GLN A 437 16.52 12.01 -11.37
CA GLN A 437 16.23 12.70 -12.63
C GLN A 437 16.22 11.71 -13.83
N GLY A 438 17.18 10.78 -13.89
CA GLY A 438 17.20 9.74 -14.92
C GLY A 438 15.96 8.85 -14.91
N PHE A 439 15.47 8.50 -13.72
CA PHE A 439 14.28 7.68 -13.52
C PHE A 439 12.98 8.37 -13.94
N TYR A 440 12.79 9.65 -13.59
CA TYR A 440 11.65 10.42 -14.12
C TYR A 440 11.75 10.61 -15.65
N ASN A 441 12.96 10.88 -16.18
CA ASN A 441 13.17 11.08 -17.61
C ASN A 441 12.94 9.81 -18.44
N LEU A 442 13.29 8.63 -17.91
CA LEU A 442 12.95 7.32 -18.45
C LEU A 442 11.43 7.17 -18.65
N ASN A 443 10.65 7.37 -17.58
CA ASN A 443 9.21 7.21 -17.60
C ASN A 443 8.50 8.28 -18.46
N TYR A 444 9.00 9.52 -18.44
CA TYR A 444 8.60 10.60 -19.36
C TYR A 444 8.77 10.18 -20.83
N ASN A 445 9.95 9.65 -21.18
CA ASN A 445 10.24 9.25 -22.55
C ASN A 445 9.37 8.06 -23.00
N LEU A 446 9.13 7.10 -22.11
CA LEU A 446 8.28 5.94 -22.41
C LEU A 446 6.82 6.33 -22.66
N LEU A 447 6.23 7.20 -21.81
CA LEU A 447 4.87 7.70 -22.07
C LEU A 447 4.79 8.54 -23.36
N ARG A 448 5.80 9.37 -23.65
CA ARG A 448 5.88 10.12 -24.91
C ARG A 448 5.91 9.18 -26.12
N LEU A 449 6.79 8.17 -26.12
CA LEU A 449 6.92 7.19 -27.20
C LEU A 449 5.67 6.31 -27.35
N ALA A 450 4.93 6.09 -26.26
CA ALA A 450 3.64 5.41 -26.25
C ALA A 450 2.48 6.27 -26.82
N GLY A 451 2.64 7.60 -26.88
CA GLY A 451 1.69 8.53 -27.51
C GLY A 451 1.21 9.70 -26.63
N ALA A 452 1.67 9.82 -25.39
CA ALA A 452 1.26 10.92 -24.51
C ALA A 452 1.86 12.27 -24.93
N GLN A 453 1.04 13.32 -24.86
CA GLN A 453 1.42 14.71 -25.11
C GLN A 453 1.94 15.34 -23.80
N ILE A 454 3.24 15.23 -23.56
CA ILE A 454 3.87 15.71 -22.32
C ILE A 454 4.68 16.97 -22.60
N GLU A 455 4.39 18.04 -21.86
CA GLU A 455 5.21 19.24 -21.93
C GLU A 455 6.60 18.99 -21.33
N LYS A 456 7.63 19.44 -22.04
CA LYS A 456 9.02 19.38 -21.59
C LYS A 456 9.34 20.58 -20.70
N ASP A 457 9.90 20.35 -19.50
CA ASP A 457 10.49 21.47 -18.77
C ASP A 457 11.88 21.82 -19.33
N LEU A 458 12.16 23.12 -19.39
CA LEU A 458 13.40 23.70 -19.91
C LEU A 458 14.17 24.45 -18.81
N GLU A 459 13.65 24.51 -17.59
CA GLU A 459 14.35 25.12 -16.46
C GLU A 459 15.49 24.21 -15.96
N ILE A 460 16.63 24.82 -15.67
CA ILE A 460 17.79 24.14 -15.07
C ILE A 460 17.93 24.61 -13.63
N GLN A 461 17.65 23.71 -12.70
CA GLN A 461 17.66 23.97 -11.26
C GLN A 461 19.02 23.56 -10.68
N ASN A 462 19.68 24.43 -9.91
CA ASN A 462 20.94 24.10 -9.25
C ASN A 462 20.69 23.69 -7.79
N PHE A 463 21.05 22.44 -7.44
CA PHE A 463 21.06 21.97 -6.06
C PHE A 463 22.47 21.51 -5.68
N ALA A 464 23.02 22.09 -4.62
CA ALA A 464 24.37 21.81 -4.10
C ALA A 464 25.51 21.92 -5.15
N GLY A 465 25.35 22.77 -6.18
CA GLY A 465 26.33 22.95 -7.26
C GLY A 465 26.12 22.03 -8.47
N ILE A 466 25.18 21.09 -8.40
CA ILE A 466 24.80 20.19 -9.50
C ILE A 466 23.56 20.77 -10.20
N ASN A 467 23.56 20.75 -11.53
CA ASN A 467 22.50 21.24 -12.40
C ASN A 467 21.56 20.09 -12.79
N TYR A 468 20.27 20.27 -12.58
CA TYR A 468 19.24 19.30 -12.88
C TYR A 468 18.19 19.88 -13.83
N GLN A 469 17.67 19.05 -14.72
CA GLN A 469 16.53 19.34 -15.58
C GLN A 469 15.49 18.24 -15.37
N PHE A 470 14.52 18.51 -14.50
CA PHE A 470 13.44 17.59 -14.17
C PHE A 470 12.26 17.82 -15.12
N ASN A 471 11.97 16.84 -15.98
CA ASN A 471 10.68 16.75 -16.65
C ASN A 471 9.56 16.40 -15.63
N PRO A 472 8.27 16.39 -16.04
CA PRO A 472 7.18 15.88 -15.21
C PRO A 472 7.53 14.59 -14.49
N LYS A 473 7.27 14.56 -13.18
CA LYS A 473 7.76 13.49 -12.29
C LYS A 473 6.85 12.28 -12.41
N ILE A 474 7.16 11.43 -13.38
CA ILE A 474 6.36 10.28 -13.75
C ILE A 474 6.98 9.01 -13.14
N VAL A 475 6.16 8.24 -12.44
CA VAL A 475 6.52 6.94 -11.84
C VAL A 475 5.55 5.89 -12.37
N LEU A 476 6.06 4.99 -13.21
CA LEU A 476 5.32 3.84 -13.73
C LEU A 476 5.77 2.58 -12.98
N ASP A 477 4.88 1.96 -12.22
CA ASP A 477 5.13 0.65 -11.62
C ASP A 477 5.31 -0.43 -12.72
N PRO A 478 6.14 -1.47 -12.52
CA PRO A 478 6.34 -2.52 -13.52
C PRO A 478 5.06 -3.26 -13.95
N GLU A 479 4.02 -3.33 -13.11
CA GLU A 479 2.71 -3.85 -13.51
C GLU A 479 2.09 -3.07 -14.68
N PHE A 480 2.25 -1.73 -14.71
CA PHE A 480 1.68 -0.87 -15.73
C PHE A 480 2.20 -1.22 -17.13
N GLY A 481 3.40 -1.77 -17.26
CA GLY A 481 3.92 -2.29 -18.52
C GLY A 481 5.40 -2.64 -18.40
N VAL A 482 5.84 -3.72 -19.06
CA VAL A 482 7.28 -4.07 -19.16
C VAL A 482 7.85 -3.89 -20.56
N THR A 483 6.99 -3.68 -21.56
CA THR A 483 7.35 -3.31 -22.95
C THR A 483 6.74 -1.97 -23.33
N LEU A 484 7.32 -1.28 -24.32
CA LEU A 484 6.76 -0.05 -24.88
C LEU A 484 5.36 -0.28 -25.48
N GLU A 485 5.14 -1.45 -26.08
CA GLU A 485 3.84 -1.82 -26.63
C GLU A 485 2.74 -1.99 -25.58
N GLU A 486 3.03 -2.59 -24.43
CA GLU A 486 2.05 -2.68 -23.34
C GLU A 486 1.67 -1.31 -22.79
N ILE A 487 2.65 -0.42 -22.65
CA ILE A 487 2.43 0.96 -22.23
C ILE A 487 1.53 1.68 -23.25
N GLN A 488 1.83 1.55 -24.56
CA GLN A 488 1.01 2.12 -25.63
C GLN A 488 -0.43 1.57 -25.64
N ASN A 489 -0.61 0.25 -25.52
CA ASN A 489 -1.92 -0.40 -25.53
C ASN A 489 -2.78 -0.06 -24.29
N LYS A 490 -2.20 0.64 -23.31
CA LYS A 490 -2.89 1.18 -22.13
C LYS A 490 -3.22 2.66 -22.24
N LEU A 491 -2.70 3.39 -23.23
CA LEU A 491 -3.14 4.74 -23.58
C LEU A 491 -4.34 4.65 -24.53
N THR A 492 -5.53 4.54 -23.95
CA THR A 492 -6.80 4.36 -24.68
C THR A 492 -7.54 5.67 -25.01
N GLY A 493 -7.06 6.82 -24.50
CA GLY A 493 -7.53 8.16 -24.88
C GLY A 493 -6.38 9.17 -24.94
N GLN A 494 -6.71 10.46 -25.08
CA GLN A 494 -5.71 11.54 -25.14
C GLN A 494 -5.12 11.80 -23.75
N VAL A 495 -3.86 11.40 -23.54
CA VAL A 495 -3.09 11.73 -22.34
C VAL A 495 -2.26 12.99 -22.58
N LYS A 496 -2.53 14.06 -21.81
CA LYS A 496 -1.84 15.35 -21.79
C LYS A 496 -1.33 15.63 -20.38
N ILE A 497 -0.06 16.04 -20.25
CA ILE A 497 0.59 16.25 -18.95
C ILE A 497 1.43 17.52 -19.01
N SER A 498 1.15 18.48 -18.11
CA SER A 498 1.88 19.75 -18.00
C SER A 498 3.29 19.58 -17.44
N LYS A 499 4.18 20.55 -17.72
CA LYS A 499 5.60 20.46 -17.35
C LYS A 499 5.85 20.44 -15.84
N ASN A 500 4.90 20.94 -15.04
CA ASN A 500 4.97 21.00 -13.58
C ASN A 500 4.42 19.74 -12.91
N SER A 501 3.85 18.81 -13.68
CA SER A 501 3.03 17.73 -13.14
C SER A 501 3.81 16.57 -12.54
N SER A 502 3.11 15.75 -11.76
CA SER A 502 3.59 14.47 -11.24
C SER A 502 2.50 13.41 -11.36
N LEU A 503 2.88 12.24 -11.88
CA LEU A 503 1.97 11.14 -12.19
C LEU A 503 2.55 9.83 -11.65
N ILE A 504 1.82 9.18 -10.76
CA ILE A 504 2.17 7.87 -10.21
C ILE A 504 1.11 6.88 -10.72
N ILE A 505 1.54 5.76 -11.31
CA ILE A 505 0.64 4.66 -11.69
C ILE A 505 1.15 3.36 -11.07
N LYS A 506 0.40 2.83 -10.09
CA LYS A 506 0.69 1.63 -9.31
C LYS A 506 -0.33 0.52 -9.61
N GLY A 507 0.02 -0.36 -10.55
CA GLY A 507 -0.78 -1.52 -10.93
C GLY A 507 -1.19 -1.56 -12.40
N ASP A 508 -2.03 -2.54 -12.72
CA ASP A 508 -2.44 -2.89 -14.08
C ASP A 508 -3.57 -2.01 -14.64
N TYR A 509 -3.25 -0.76 -14.97
CA TYR A 509 -4.23 0.26 -15.41
C TYR A 509 -4.28 0.51 -16.92
N LYS A 510 -5.43 1.00 -17.39
CA LYS A 510 -5.59 1.72 -18.67
C LYS A 510 -5.91 3.19 -18.38
N LEU A 511 -5.37 4.09 -19.19
CA LEU A 511 -5.66 5.52 -19.18
C LEU A 511 -6.63 5.84 -20.31
N GLY A 512 -7.77 6.46 -20.00
CA GLY A 512 -8.64 7.08 -20.99
C GLY A 512 -8.11 8.45 -21.40
N ASP A 513 -9.00 9.40 -21.66
CA ASP A 513 -8.62 10.81 -21.75
C ASP A 513 -8.17 11.32 -20.37
N LEU A 514 -7.04 12.03 -20.35
CA LEU A 514 -6.43 12.60 -19.14
C LEU A 514 -5.77 13.93 -19.49
N GLU A 515 -6.19 15.02 -18.86
CA GLU A 515 -5.47 16.29 -18.89
C GLU A 515 -5.00 16.60 -17.46
N LEU A 516 -3.68 16.59 -17.25
CA LEU A 516 -3.06 16.72 -15.94
C LEU A 516 -2.20 17.99 -15.87
N ASP A 517 -2.63 18.94 -15.03
CA ASP A 517 -1.80 20.04 -14.52
C ASP A 517 -1.79 20.00 -12.98
N GLY A 518 -0.89 19.21 -12.40
CA GLY A 518 -0.82 18.99 -10.94
C GLY A 518 -0.28 17.62 -10.54
N HIS A 519 -0.93 17.00 -9.55
CA HIS A 519 -0.55 15.68 -9.03
C HIS A 519 -1.68 14.66 -9.20
N LEU A 520 -1.34 13.47 -9.68
CA LEU A 520 -2.24 12.32 -9.74
C LEU A 520 -1.52 11.03 -9.31
N GLU A 521 -2.08 10.32 -8.33
CA GLU A 521 -1.73 8.93 -8.02
C GLU A 521 -2.90 8.01 -8.42
N VAL A 522 -2.67 7.18 -9.43
CA VAL A 522 -3.53 6.03 -9.79
C VAL A 522 -2.94 4.80 -9.12
N LYS A 523 -3.73 4.10 -8.29
CA LYS A 523 -3.28 2.89 -7.58
C LYS A 523 -4.41 1.91 -7.37
N GLN A 524 -4.07 0.63 -7.16
CA GLN A 524 -5.03 -0.40 -6.77
C GLN A 524 -5.48 -0.22 -5.31
N ASN A 525 -6.47 0.66 -5.14
CA ASN A 525 -7.23 0.80 -3.91
C ASN A 525 -8.04 -0.48 -3.64
N LEU A 526 -7.45 -1.40 -2.87
CA LEU A 526 -8.23 -2.17 -1.89
C LEU A 526 -8.86 -1.21 -0.86
N ASP A 527 -8.20 -0.07 -0.61
CA ASP A 527 -8.73 1.14 0.05
C ASP A 527 -9.84 1.85 -0.77
N GLY A 528 -10.69 1.11 -1.49
CA GLY A 528 -11.78 1.69 -2.30
C GLY A 528 -12.82 2.45 -1.47
N GLN A 529 -12.83 2.23 -0.16
CA GLN A 529 -13.69 2.88 0.81
C GLN A 529 -12.82 3.60 1.85
N LYS A 530 -12.87 4.93 1.88
CA LYS A 530 -12.16 5.74 2.88
C LYS A 530 -12.79 5.50 4.26
N THR A 531 -11.98 5.09 5.23
CA THR A 531 -12.34 5.17 6.65
C THR A 531 -11.84 6.47 7.27
N VAL A 532 -12.44 6.89 8.39
CA VAL A 532 -11.95 7.99 9.23
C VAL A 532 -11.66 7.43 10.61
N GLU A 533 -10.44 7.62 11.09
CA GLU A 533 -9.96 7.11 12.38
C GLU A 533 -9.78 8.27 13.36
N ILE A 534 -10.49 8.25 14.49
CA ILE A 534 -10.47 9.33 15.49
C ILE A 534 -9.93 8.79 16.81
N THR A 535 -8.70 9.22 17.15
CA THR A 535 -8.00 9.02 18.43
C THR A 535 -6.83 10.02 18.51
N ASN A 536 -6.24 10.23 19.70
CA ASN A 536 -4.96 10.94 19.81
C ASN A 536 -3.78 10.00 19.50
N PHE A 537 -3.40 9.92 18.22
CA PHE A 537 -2.25 9.15 17.74
C PHE A 537 -0.88 9.58 18.31
N ASN A 538 -0.76 10.73 18.99
CA ASN A 538 0.49 11.17 19.63
C ASN A 538 0.73 10.50 20.99
N LYS A 539 -0.25 9.76 21.51
CA LYS A 539 -0.20 9.05 22.79
C LYS A 539 0.45 7.68 22.56
N GLU A 540 1.58 7.39 23.20
CA GLU A 540 2.36 6.16 22.95
C GLU A 540 1.54 4.86 23.05
N ASN A 541 0.55 4.81 23.95
CA ASN A 541 -0.35 3.67 24.12
C ASN A 541 -1.72 3.83 23.43
N TYR A 542 -1.86 4.59 22.33
CA TYR A 542 -3.13 4.76 21.63
C TYR A 542 -3.78 3.43 21.17
N LYS A 543 -3.00 2.36 20.97
CA LYS A 543 -3.51 1.02 20.61
C LYS A 543 -4.24 0.30 21.76
N GLN A 544 -4.08 0.78 23.00
CA GLN A 544 -4.86 0.37 24.19
C GLN A 544 -6.16 1.19 24.36
N ASN A 545 -6.44 2.15 23.47
CA ASN A 545 -7.74 2.81 23.47
C ASN A 545 -8.79 1.80 22.93
N PRO A 546 -9.93 1.62 23.63
CA PRO A 546 -11.02 0.75 23.21
C PRO A 546 -11.63 1.23 21.88
N GLN A 547 -12.03 0.30 21.02
CA GLN A 547 -12.40 0.60 19.63
C GLN A 547 -13.90 0.38 19.33
N ALA A 548 -14.52 1.34 18.63
CA ALA A 548 -15.86 1.23 18.05
C ALA A 548 -15.83 1.37 16.52
N LEU A 549 -16.72 0.66 15.82
CA LEU A 549 -16.92 0.75 14.37
C LEU A 549 -18.34 1.28 14.04
N ILE A 550 -18.43 2.43 13.37
CA ILE A 550 -19.72 3.01 12.94
C ILE A 550 -19.79 3.05 11.41
N ILE A 551 -20.83 2.45 10.83
CA ILE A 551 -20.95 2.20 9.38
C ILE A 551 -22.17 2.89 8.79
N GLY A 552 -21.96 3.63 7.71
CA GLY A 552 -22.98 4.28 6.89
C GLY A 552 -23.02 3.73 5.47
N GLY A 553 -24.18 3.86 4.81
CA GLY A 553 -24.35 3.47 3.41
C GLY A 553 -24.16 1.99 3.18
N PHE A 554 -24.62 1.14 4.11
CA PHE A 554 -24.50 -0.32 4.03
C PHE A 554 -25.38 -0.89 2.92
N HIS A 555 -26.57 -0.33 2.76
CA HIS A 555 -27.29 -0.32 1.49
C HIS A 555 -27.16 1.08 0.84
N GLY A 556 -27.09 1.13 -0.49
CA GLY A 556 -26.88 2.39 -1.20
C GLY A 556 -28.12 3.28 -1.35
N ASP A 557 -29.33 2.76 -1.18
CA ASP A 557 -30.57 3.53 -1.31
C ASP A 557 -31.03 4.21 0.01
N GLU A 558 -30.29 4.02 1.10
CA GLU A 558 -30.61 4.45 2.47
C GLU A 558 -29.75 5.66 2.90
N ALA A 559 -30.27 6.87 2.68
CA ALA A 559 -29.45 8.09 2.61
C ALA A 559 -28.97 8.68 3.96
N ILE A 560 -29.54 8.28 5.09
CA ILE A 560 -29.20 8.86 6.40
C ILE A 560 -27.83 8.40 6.90
N GLY A 561 -27.51 7.11 6.79
CA GLY A 561 -26.29 6.53 7.37
C GLY A 561 -25.00 7.27 6.99
N PRO A 562 -24.72 7.52 5.70
CA PRO A 562 -23.52 8.24 5.27
C PRO A 562 -23.41 9.66 5.86
N ASN A 563 -24.53 10.36 5.92
CA ASN A 563 -24.60 11.71 6.48
C ASN A 563 -24.33 11.69 7.98
N VAL A 564 -24.96 10.77 8.73
CA VAL A 564 -24.74 10.62 10.18
C VAL A 564 -23.28 10.34 10.49
N VAL A 565 -22.65 9.39 9.80
CA VAL A 565 -21.25 9.01 10.04
C VAL A 565 -20.28 10.16 9.70
N THR A 566 -20.56 10.91 8.63
CA THR A 566 -19.76 12.08 8.24
C THR A 566 -19.88 13.22 9.25
N TYR A 567 -21.11 13.61 9.63
CA TYR A 567 -21.34 14.69 10.61
C TYR A 567 -20.95 14.30 12.04
N LEU A 568 -20.94 13.01 12.39
CA LEU A 568 -20.40 12.51 13.67
C LEU A 568 -18.90 12.81 13.79
N ALA A 569 -18.13 12.59 12.71
CA ALA A 569 -16.70 12.92 12.69
C ALA A 569 -16.47 14.42 12.91
N GLU A 570 -17.20 15.25 12.17
CA GLU A 570 -17.16 16.70 12.31
C GLU A 570 -17.55 17.15 13.74
N TYR A 571 -18.62 16.58 14.30
CA TYR A 571 -19.14 16.98 15.61
C TYR A 571 -18.21 16.61 16.77
N ILE A 572 -17.52 15.46 16.71
CA ILE A 572 -16.50 15.10 17.70
C ILE A 572 -15.33 16.08 17.63
N LEU A 573 -14.81 16.36 16.43
CA LEU A 573 -13.63 17.20 16.23
C LEU A 573 -13.90 18.69 16.55
N ASN A 574 -15.04 19.23 16.12
CA ASN A 574 -15.43 20.63 16.41
C ASN A 574 -15.64 20.90 17.91
N ASN A 575 -15.92 19.88 18.72
CA ASN A 575 -16.13 20.02 20.17
C ASN A 575 -14.95 19.55 21.04
N TYR A 576 -13.86 19.06 20.44
CA TYR A 576 -12.70 18.48 21.13
C TYR A 576 -12.06 19.43 22.17
N GLU A 577 -11.84 20.71 21.82
CA GLU A 577 -11.26 21.70 22.76
C GLU A 577 -12.31 22.45 23.59
N SER A 578 -13.62 22.31 23.28
CA SER A 578 -14.69 23.02 24.00
C SER A 578 -15.27 22.21 25.16
N SER A 579 -15.04 20.90 25.21
CA SER A 579 -15.68 19.99 26.14
C SER A 579 -14.77 18.85 26.59
N LEU A 580 -14.71 18.63 27.91
CA LEU A 580 -13.98 17.49 28.49
C LEU A 580 -14.51 16.13 28.02
N TYR A 581 -15.80 16.06 27.64
CA TYR A 581 -16.40 14.85 27.09
C TYR A 581 -15.79 14.47 25.74
N PHE A 582 -15.79 15.40 24.77
CA PHE A 582 -15.21 15.15 23.45
C PHE A 582 -13.68 15.03 23.51
N LYS A 583 -13.04 15.69 24.48
CA LYS A 583 -11.62 15.45 24.77
C LYS A 583 -11.35 14.01 25.18
N ASP A 584 -12.12 13.46 26.13
CA ASP A 584 -11.97 12.06 26.55
C ASP A 584 -12.29 11.06 25.41
N LEU A 585 -13.29 11.35 24.56
CA LEU A 585 -13.59 10.50 23.39
C LEU A 585 -12.40 10.37 22.44
N VAL A 586 -11.60 11.42 22.25
CA VAL A 586 -10.42 11.40 21.37
C VAL A 586 -9.18 10.89 22.10
N GLU A 587 -8.98 11.27 23.36
CA GLU A 587 -7.78 10.93 24.13
C GLU A 587 -7.77 9.46 24.60
N ASN A 588 -8.92 8.89 24.96
CA ASN A 588 -9.03 7.62 25.69
C ASN A 588 -9.92 6.56 25.04
N LYS A 589 -10.38 6.78 23.80
CA LYS A 589 -11.15 5.85 22.97
C LYS A 589 -10.65 5.96 21.52
N MET A 590 -11.03 5.00 20.67
CA MET A 590 -10.78 5.06 19.22
C MET A 590 -12.10 4.82 18.49
N VAL A 591 -12.44 5.73 17.58
CA VAL A 591 -13.65 5.62 16.75
C VAL A 591 -13.21 5.43 15.31
N VAL A 592 -13.54 4.27 14.73
CA VAL A 592 -13.36 3.99 13.31
C VAL A 592 -14.71 4.18 12.62
N LEU A 593 -14.71 5.00 11.58
CA LEU A 593 -15.89 5.40 10.83
C LEU A 593 -15.76 4.92 9.39
N LEU A 594 -16.79 4.24 8.88
CA LEU A 594 -16.91 3.83 7.47
C LEU A 594 -18.14 4.53 6.88
N PRO A 595 -18.02 5.74 6.29
CA PRO A 595 -19.18 6.52 5.84
C PRO A 595 -19.95 5.89 4.67
N MET A 596 -19.31 5.00 3.90
CA MET A 596 -19.89 4.43 2.69
C MET A 596 -19.40 2.99 2.45
N ALA A 597 -20.12 2.01 3.01
CA ALA A 597 -19.84 0.59 2.79
C ALA A 597 -20.32 0.06 1.42
N ASN A 598 -21.27 0.74 0.76
CA ASN A 598 -21.75 0.42 -0.58
C ASN A 598 -21.71 1.64 -1.53
N PRO A 599 -20.53 2.09 -1.98
CA PRO A 599 -20.41 3.25 -2.87
C PRO A 599 -21.05 3.01 -4.25
N SER A 600 -21.00 1.78 -4.78
CA SER A 600 -21.58 1.45 -6.10
C SER A 600 -23.10 1.52 -6.10
N GLY A 601 -23.74 0.92 -5.08
CA GLY A 601 -25.17 1.02 -4.86
C GLY A 601 -25.60 2.46 -4.59
N TYR A 602 -24.84 3.22 -3.79
CA TYR A 602 -25.18 4.61 -3.46
C TYR A 602 -25.17 5.53 -4.68
N PHE A 603 -24.14 5.43 -5.53
CA PHE A 603 -24.08 6.16 -6.79
C PHE A 603 -25.27 5.85 -7.71
N GLN A 604 -25.76 4.60 -7.70
CA GLN A 604 -26.87 4.13 -8.53
C GLN A 604 -28.24 4.20 -7.84
N LEU A 605 -28.29 4.69 -6.59
CA LEU A 605 -29.47 4.70 -5.73
C LEU A 605 -30.15 3.32 -5.59
N LYS A 606 -29.33 2.25 -5.47
CA LYS A 606 -29.72 0.84 -5.27
C LYS A 606 -29.32 0.32 -3.91
N ARG A 607 -30.06 -0.68 -3.41
CA ARG A 607 -29.78 -1.34 -2.14
C ARG A 607 -28.48 -2.13 -2.21
N GLU A 608 -28.34 -2.90 -3.28
CA GLU A 608 -27.28 -3.86 -3.54
C GLU A 608 -25.97 -3.19 -3.98
N GLU A 609 -24.82 -3.82 -3.72
CA GLU A 609 -23.58 -3.49 -4.42
C GLU A 609 -23.70 -4.02 -5.86
N ILE A 610 -23.44 -3.15 -6.84
CA ILE A 610 -23.46 -3.51 -8.26
C ILE A 610 -22.02 -3.64 -8.74
N GLN A 611 -21.63 -4.82 -9.22
CA GLN A 611 -20.28 -5.10 -9.70
C GLN A 611 -20.12 -4.80 -11.21
N MET A 612 -18.88 -4.75 -11.69
CA MET A 612 -18.57 -4.42 -13.09
C MET A 612 -19.16 -5.41 -14.12
N ASN A 613 -19.47 -6.63 -13.70
CA ASN A 613 -20.16 -7.66 -14.47
C ASN A 613 -21.71 -7.54 -14.43
N GLY A 614 -22.25 -6.52 -13.75
CA GLY A 614 -23.69 -6.33 -13.52
C GLY A 614 -24.29 -7.16 -12.39
N GLN A 615 -23.50 -7.98 -11.68
CA GLN A 615 -23.97 -8.76 -10.54
C GLN A 615 -24.38 -7.83 -9.38
N LYS A 616 -25.47 -8.20 -8.69
CA LYS A 616 -26.01 -7.49 -7.53
C LYS A 616 -25.80 -8.31 -6.27
N ILE A 617 -25.29 -7.69 -5.21
CA ILE A 617 -25.01 -8.33 -3.92
C ILE A 617 -25.65 -7.50 -2.80
N ASP A 618 -26.56 -8.09 -2.04
CA ASP A 618 -27.02 -7.49 -0.78
C ASP A 618 -25.95 -7.74 0.28
N ILE A 619 -25.28 -6.67 0.74
CA ILE A 619 -24.18 -6.76 1.72
C ILE A 619 -24.67 -7.34 3.05
N ASN A 620 -25.96 -7.18 3.39
CA ASN A 620 -26.57 -7.77 4.58
C ASN A 620 -26.87 -9.28 4.41
N ARG A 621 -26.42 -9.91 3.33
CA ARG A 621 -26.49 -11.36 3.10
C ARG A 621 -25.12 -11.96 2.76
N ASP A 622 -24.06 -11.18 2.92
CA ASP A 622 -22.72 -11.45 2.36
C ASP A 622 -21.68 -11.86 3.41
N PHE A 623 -22.02 -11.94 4.70
CA PHE A 623 -21.10 -12.43 5.72
C PHE A 623 -21.16 -13.96 5.84
N PRO A 624 -20.06 -14.65 6.19
CA PRO A 624 -19.98 -16.12 6.18
C PRO A 624 -20.66 -16.81 7.37
N TYR A 625 -21.37 -16.08 8.24
CA TYR A 625 -22.06 -16.66 9.39
C TYR A 625 -23.48 -17.11 9.04
N ASN A 626 -23.78 -18.40 9.29
CA ASN A 626 -24.98 -19.11 8.89
C ASN A 626 -25.42 -18.76 7.46
N ASN A 627 -24.56 -19.09 6.49
CA ASN A 627 -24.71 -18.72 5.08
C ASN A 627 -24.14 -19.83 4.18
N VAL A 628 -24.19 -19.65 2.86
CA VAL A 628 -23.66 -20.61 1.87
C VAL A 628 -22.46 -20.05 1.11
N ALA A 629 -21.56 -20.95 0.68
CA ALA A 629 -20.30 -20.63 0.00
C ALA A 629 -20.44 -19.65 -1.18
N SER A 630 -21.52 -19.79 -1.95
CA SER A 630 -21.80 -19.00 -3.15
C SER A 630 -22.36 -17.60 -2.86
N LYS A 631 -22.63 -17.27 -1.59
CA LYS A 631 -23.27 -16.00 -1.19
C LYS A 631 -22.45 -15.15 -0.22
N CYS A 632 -21.26 -15.57 0.21
CA CYS A 632 -20.45 -14.81 1.18
C CYS A 632 -19.15 -14.23 0.59
N PHE A 633 -18.74 -13.10 1.17
CA PHE A 633 -17.64 -12.20 0.78
C PHE A 633 -17.53 -11.99 -0.73
N LYS A 634 -18.66 -11.72 -1.39
CA LYS A 634 -18.71 -11.33 -2.80
C LYS A 634 -18.55 -9.83 -2.96
N SER A 635 -19.08 -9.02 -2.04
CA SER A 635 -19.03 -7.55 -2.09
C SER A 635 -17.70 -6.98 -1.65
N ALA A 636 -17.34 -5.80 -2.18
CA ALA A 636 -16.22 -5.02 -1.68
C ALA A 636 -16.49 -4.51 -0.26
N GLY A 637 -17.73 -4.10 0.06
CA GLY A 637 -18.10 -3.63 1.40
C GLY A 637 -17.87 -4.67 2.51
N ALA A 638 -18.33 -5.92 2.34
CA ALA A 638 -18.09 -6.96 3.34
C ALA A 638 -16.60 -7.32 3.47
N ARG A 639 -15.84 -7.29 2.36
CA ARG A 639 -14.38 -7.50 2.38
C ARG A 639 -13.61 -6.38 3.09
N VAL A 640 -14.00 -5.11 2.91
CA VAL A 640 -13.44 -3.97 3.66
C VAL A 640 -13.72 -4.12 5.15
N ILE A 641 -14.95 -4.50 5.53
CA ILE A 641 -15.32 -4.68 6.94
C ILE A 641 -14.54 -5.86 7.53
N ASN A 642 -14.41 -6.98 6.82
CA ASN A 642 -13.52 -8.09 7.18
C ASN A 642 -12.07 -7.62 7.42
N TYR A 643 -11.50 -6.80 6.51
CA TYR A 643 -10.16 -6.21 6.68
C TYR A 643 -10.07 -5.33 7.94
N LEU A 644 -11.08 -4.52 8.26
CA LEU A 644 -11.10 -3.73 9.50
C LEU A 644 -11.10 -4.64 10.75
N PHE A 645 -11.78 -5.78 10.72
CA PHE A 645 -11.74 -6.82 11.76
C PHE A 645 -10.46 -7.68 11.75
N LYS A 646 -9.55 -7.50 10.79
CA LYS A 646 -8.14 -7.95 10.89
C LYS A 646 -7.23 -6.88 11.51
N LYS A 647 -7.49 -5.61 11.20
CA LYS A 647 -6.69 -4.46 11.66
C LYS A 647 -6.93 -4.18 13.16
N TYR A 648 -8.18 -4.14 13.59
CA TYR A 648 -8.61 -3.69 14.93
C TYR A 648 -9.15 -4.82 15.83
N LEU A 649 -9.49 -4.47 17.07
CA LEU A 649 -10.30 -5.26 18.01
C LEU A 649 -11.50 -4.43 18.47
N PHE A 650 -12.62 -4.52 17.75
CA PHE A 650 -13.82 -3.73 18.06
C PHE A 650 -14.60 -4.32 19.25
N GLN A 651 -14.97 -3.47 20.21
CA GLN A 651 -15.82 -3.85 21.34
C GLN A 651 -17.31 -3.64 21.04
N VAL A 652 -17.64 -2.63 20.24
CA VAL A 652 -19.02 -2.25 19.87
C VAL A 652 -19.08 -1.76 18.41
N GLY A 653 -20.27 -1.79 17.80
CA GLY A 653 -20.47 -1.15 16.51
C GLY A 653 -21.93 -0.90 16.13
N ILE A 654 -22.14 -0.10 15.08
CA ILE A 654 -23.44 0.25 14.51
C ILE A 654 -23.39 0.16 12.98
N THR A 655 -24.36 -0.51 12.37
CA THR A 655 -24.80 -0.27 10.98
C THR A 655 -26.00 0.68 10.95
N PHE A 656 -26.00 1.64 10.02
CA PHE A 656 -27.16 2.49 9.76
C PHE A 656 -27.91 2.05 8.49
N HIS A 657 -29.20 1.82 8.67
CA HIS A 657 -30.15 1.32 7.67
C HIS A 657 -31.37 2.26 7.52
N GLY A 658 -32.28 1.93 6.61
CA GLY A 658 -33.58 2.60 6.47
C GLY A 658 -34.65 1.73 5.79
N GLY A 659 -35.91 1.99 6.14
CA GLY A 659 -37.06 1.15 5.80
C GLY A 659 -38.07 1.07 6.95
N MET A 660 -37.60 1.20 8.20
CA MET A 660 -38.46 1.23 9.40
C MET A 660 -37.84 2.08 10.53
N TYR A 661 -38.32 1.89 11.76
CA TYR A 661 -37.69 2.43 12.97
C TYR A 661 -37.38 1.24 13.89
N ALA A 662 -36.11 0.96 14.16
CA ALA A 662 -35.67 -0.05 15.12
C ALA A 662 -34.21 0.17 15.57
N ILE A 663 -33.89 -0.29 16.78
CA ILE A 663 -32.52 -0.59 17.21
C ILE A 663 -32.49 -2.10 17.47
N GLY A 664 -31.98 -2.86 16.50
CA GLY A 664 -31.84 -4.31 16.54
C GLY A 664 -30.45 -4.77 16.98
N TYR A 665 -30.36 -5.95 17.57
CA TYR A 665 -29.11 -6.61 17.96
C TYR A 665 -29.23 -8.16 17.89
N PRO A 666 -28.13 -8.92 17.96
CA PRO A 666 -28.15 -10.38 17.90
C PRO A 666 -29.11 -11.04 18.92
N TRP A 667 -29.97 -11.98 18.51
CA TRP A 667 -29.87 -12.74 17.26
C TRP A 667 -30.74 -12.25 16.09
N GLY A 668 -30.13 -12.20 14.89
CA GLY A 668 -30.76 -12.00 13.59
C GLY A 668 -30.63 -13.15 12.61
N SER A 669 -29.95 -14.24 12.98
CA SER A 669 -29.67 -15.39 12.10
C SER A 669 -30.68 -16.52 12.26
N VAL A 670 -30.92 -17.27 11.17
CA VAL A 670 -32.00 -18.28 11.10
C VAL A 670 -31.78 -19.53 11.97
N ASN A 671 -30.58 -19.75 12.51
CA ASN A 671 -30.30 -20.81 13.51
C ASN A 671 -30.87 -20.47 14.89
N HIS A 672 -31.10 -19.18 15.17
CA HIS A 672 -31.61 -18.66 16.43
C HIS A 672 -33.05 -18.15 16.31
N GLN A 673 -33.79 -18.65 15.32
CA GLN A 673 -35.20 -18.33 15.10
C GLN A 673 -36.09 -19.53 15.51
N LYS A 674 -36.90 -19.36 16.55
CA LYS A 674 -37.85 -20.39 17.03
C LYS A 674 -39.05 -20.54 16.10
N LYS A 675 -39.49 -19.41 15.52
CA LYS A 675 -40.60 -19.27 14.56
C LYS A 675 -40.56 -17.85 13.97
N PRO A 676 -41.35 -17.51 12.93
CA PRO A 676 -41.42 -16.16 12.41
C PRO A 676 -41.61 -15.11 13.53
N ASN A 677 -40.75 -14.10 13.51
CA ASN A 677 -40.67 -12.98 14.44
C ASN A 677 -40.55 -13.34 15.93
N VAL A 678 -40.01 -14.53 16.26
CA VAL A 678 -39.60 -14.90 17.63
C VAL A 678 -38.24 -15.62 17.59
N GLY A 679 -37.22 -14.94 18.10
CA GLY A 679 -35.86 -15.44 18.20
C GLY A 679 -35.44 -15.90 19.60
N ASP A 680 -34.22 -16.36 19.68
CA ASP A 680 -33.50 -16.61 20.93
C ASP A 680 -32.85 -15.36 21.51
N LEU A 681 -32.46 -15.44 22.78
CA LEU A 681 -31.62 -14.45 23.44
C LEU A 681 -30.15 -14.85 23.29
N SER A 682 -29.29 -13.89 22.97
CA SER A 682 -27.84 -14.07 22.96
C SER A 682 -27.26 -14.10 24.39
N PRO A 683 -26.10 -14.76 24.63
CA PRO A 683 -25.41 -14.72 25.93
C PRO A 683 -25.17 -13.31 26.48
N ASP A 684 -24.95 -12.33 25.61
CA ASP A 684 -24.73 -10.92 25.99
C ASP A 684 -26.03 -10.07 25.99
N ASN A 685 -27.22 -10.67 25.82
CA ASN A 685 -28.51 -9.97 25.67
C ASN A 685 -28.77 -8.92 26.78
N LYS A 686 -28.32 -9.18 28.01
CA LYS A 686 -28.43 -8.23 29.12
C LYS A 686 -27.69 -6.91 28.86
N ALA A 687 -26.49 -6.98 28.29
CA ALA A 687 -25.72 -5.81 27.89
C ALA A 687 -26.30 -5.17 26.63
N PHE A 688 -26.68 -5.98 25.63
CA PHE A 688 -27.33 -5.50 24.41
C PHE A 688 -28.60 -4.68 24.69
N SER A 689 -29.49 -5.20 25.53
CA SER A 689 -30.75 -4.54 25.87
C SER A 689 -30.54 -3.22 26.65
N ILE A 690 -29.59 -3.19 27.60
CA ILE A 690 -29.29 -1.99 28.39
C ILE A 690 -28.71 -0.88 27.49
N ILE A 691 -27.73 -1.20 26.64
CA ILE A 691 -27.07 -0.22 25.78
C ILE A 691 -27.99 0.21 24.61
N GLY A 692 -28.79 -0.69 24.05
CA GLY A 692 -29.83 -0.36 23.07
C GLY A 692 -30.88 0.62 23.62
N ASN A 693 -31.34 0.42 24.85
CA ASN A 693 -32.26 1.35 25.51
C ASN A 693 -31.59 2.70 25.84
N TYR A 694 -30.29 2.74 26.12
CA TYR A 694 -29.56 4.00 26.25
C TYR A 694 -29.49 4.77 24.93
N MET A 695 -29.17 4.09 23.82
CA MET A 695 -29.20 4.69 22.49
C MET A 695 -30.58 5.25 22.17
N LYS A 696 -31.67 4.54 22.48
CA LYS A 696 -33.05 5.05 22.38
C LYS A 696 -33.27 6.33 23.21
N GLN A 697 -32.85 6.35 24.48
CA GLN A 697 -32.98 7.50 25.38
C GLN A 697 -32.19 8.75 24.92
N MET A 698 -31.14 8.54 24.13
CA MET A 698 -30.31 9.60 23.53
C MET A 698 -30.77 10.02 22.13
N SER A 699 -31.57 9.18 21.46
CA SER A 699 -32.13 9.41 20.12
C SER A 699 -33.68 9.44 20.09
N PRO A 700 -34.37 10.18 21.00
CA PRO A 700 -35.83 10.18 21.11
C PRO A 700 -36.54 10.54 19.79
N GLY A 701 -37.80 10.13 19.68
CA GLY A 701 -38.68 10.56 18.59
C GLY A 701 -39.05 12.04 18.68
N ASN A 702 -39.41 12.63 17.55
CA ASN A 702 -39.79 14.05 17.45
C ASN A 702 -41.19 14.17 16.82
N LYS A 703 -42.18 14.49 17.65
CA LYS A 703 -43.60 14.59 17.23
C LYS A 703 -43.85 15.71 16.22
N LYS A 704 -43.07 16.80 16.22
CA LYS A 704 -43.21 17.89 15.23
C LYS A 704 -42.72 17.48 13.84
N LEU A 705 -41.67 16.67 13.78
CA LEU A 705 -41.13 16.10 12.53
C LEU A 705 -41.76 14.75 12.14
N GLN A 706 -42.77 14.29 12.87
CA GLN A 706 -43.43 12.98 12.68
C GLN A 706 -42.47 11.77 12.79
N ILE A 707 -41.41 11.91 13.60
CA ILE A 707 -40.38 10.89 13.80
C ILE A 707 -40.72 10.04 15.03
N SER A 708 -40.89 8.74 14.83
CA SER A 708 -41.19 7.78 15.91
C SER A 708 -39.99 7.50 16.81
N GLU A 709 -40.26 7.12 18.06
CA GLU A 709 -39.26 6.45 18.91
C GLU A 709 -38.80 5.12 18.30
N TYR A 710 -37.59 4.69 18.64
CA TYR A 710 -37.13 3.35 18.32
C TYR A 710 -37.75 2.31 19.27
N PRO A 711 -38.26 1.17 18.78
CA PRO A 711 -38.27 -0.08 19.51
C PRO A 711 -36.84 -0.61 19.66
N VAL A 712 -36.60 -1.42 20.70
CA VAL A 712 -35.29 -2.01 21.05
C VAL A 712 -35.55 -3.48 21.36
N ASP A 713 -35.04 -4.39 20.53
CA ASP A 713 -35.26 -5.84 20.64
C ASP A 713 -34.19 -6.59 19.82
N THR A 714 -34.22 -7.93 19.81
CA THR A 714 -33.38 -8.71 18.88
C THR A 714 -33.78 -8.43 17.42
N LEU A 715 -32.85 -8.61 16.49
CA LEU A 715 -33.08 -8.51 15.05
C LEU A 715 -34.22 -9.43 14.59
N THR A 716 -34.31 -10.64 15.14
CA THR A 716 -35.39 -11.60 14.82
C THR A 716 -36.76 -11.12 15.29
N ASN A 717 -36.85 -10.50 16.47
CA ASN A 717 -38.13 -10.03 17.04
C ASN A 717 -38.57 -8.68 16.43
N GLY A 718 -37.65 -7.72 16.37
CA GLY A 718 -37.92 -6.33 15.99
C GLY A 718 -37.83 -6.04 14.49
N ILE A 719 -37.24 -6.94 13.70
CA ILE A 719 -37.11 -6.83 12.24
C ILE A 719 -37.56 -8.16 11.60
N TYR A 720 -36.65 -9.07 11.28
CA TYR A 720 -36.88 -10.46 10.85
C TYR A 720 -35.52 -11.19 10.71
N ALA A 721 -35.49 -12.52 10.86
CA ALA A 721 -34.25 -13.30 10.76
C ALA A 721 -33.80 -13.60 9.32
N VAL A 722 -32.50 -13.58 9.06
CA VAL A 722 -31.86 -13.80 7.75
C VAL A 722 -30.43 -14.35 7.86
N PRO A 723 -29.94 -15.11 6.86
CA PRO A 723 -28.55 -15.56 6.80
C PRO A 723 -27.57 -14.43 6.41
N GLY A 724 -26.33 -14.49 6.89
CA GLY A 724 -25.22 -13.65 6.41
C GLY A 724 -25.25 -12.17 6.83
N THR A 725 -25.85 -11.85 7.97
CA THR A 725 -25.82 -10.53 8.64
C THR A 725 -24.41 -10.15 9.10
N LEU A 726 -24.13 -8.84 9.17
CA LEU A 726 -22.90 -8.36 9.82
C LEU A 726 -22.99 -8.51 11.34
N GLU A 727 -24.16 -8.22 11.92
CA GLU A 727 -24.31 -8.08 13.38
C GLU A 727 -24.04 -9.40 14.10
N ASP A 728 -24.60 -10.50 13.60
CA ASP A 728 -24.38 -11.82 14.17
C ASP A 728 -22.98 -12.36 13.83
N TRP A 729 -22.42 -12.05 12.64
CA TRP A 729 -21.04 -12.41 12.29
C TRP A 729 -20.01 -11.73 13.22
N ALA A 730 -20.12 -10.40 13.39
CA ALA A 730 -19.22 -9.59 14.21
C ALA A 730 -19.32 -9.93 15.71
N TYR A 731 -20.45 -10.48 16.14
CA TYR A 731 -20.68 -10.94 17.51
C TYR A 731 -20.22 -12.37 17.75
N ALA A 732 -20.54 -13.32 16.86
CA ALA A 732 -20.54 -14.75 17.16
C ALA A 732 -19.62 -15.64 16.32
N ALA A 733 -19.15 -15.19 15.14
CA ALA A 733 -18.50 -16.07 14.15
C ALA A 733 -17.23 -16.79 14.65
N GLN A 734 -16.57 -16.30 15.71
CA GLN A 734 -15.38 -16.94 16.29
C GLN A 734 -15.60 -17.68 17.62
N TRP A 735 -16.78 -17.62 18.24
CA TRP A 735 -17.03 -18.38 19.47
C TRP A 735 -18.18 -19.37 19.36
N GLU A 736 -19.26 -19.09 18.63
CA GLU A 736 -20.38 -20.05 18.56
C GLU A 736 -19.99 -21.37 17.89
N PRO A 737 -19.30 -21.38 16.72
CA PRO A 737 -18.88 -22.64 16.08
C PRO A 737 -17.90 -23.45 16.95
N GLU A 738 -17.13 -22.76 17.79
CA GLU A 738 -16.15 -23.35 18.72
C GLU A 738 -16.85 -23.95 19.96
N LYS A 739 -17.67 -23.16 20.66
CA LYS A 739 -18.32 -23.57 21.92
C LYS A 739 -19.50 -24.53 21.72
N THR A 740 -20.13 -24.54 20.54
CA THR A 740 -21.19 -25.52 20.20
C THR A 740 -20.67 -26.73 19.42
N GLY A 741 -19.43 -26.69 18.94
CA GLY A 741 -18.88 -27.68 18.00
C GLY A 741 -19.44 -27.59 16.56
N ASN A 742 -20.41 -26.70 16.29
CA ASN A 742 -21.08 -26.61 15.01
C ASN A 742 -20.28 -25.78 13.99
N GLN A 743 -19.24 -26.39 13.41
CA GLN A 743 -18.41 -25.74 12.37
C GLN A 743 -19.18 -25.34 11.10
N TYR A 744 -20.35 -25.93 10.84
CA TYR A 744 -21.19 -25.60 9.68
C TYR A 744 -21.86 -24.22 9.78
N LEU A 745 -21.79 -23.55 10.93
CA LEU A 745 -22.15 -22.14 11.08
C LEU A 745 -21.24 -21.18 10.29
N LEU A 746 -20.08 -21.64 9.80
CA LEU A 746 -19.18 -20.84 8.96
C LEU A 746 -19.13 -21.36 7.51
N ALA A 747 -19.52 -20.50 6.59
CA ALA A 747 -19.46 -20.75 5.15
C ALA A 747 -18.02 -20.65 4.63
N LYS A 748 -17.56 -21.70 3.94
CA LYS A 748 -16.31 -21.67 3.15
C LYS A 748 -16.59 -20.97 1.82
N CYS A 749 -16.45 -19.65 1.77
CA CYS A 749 -16.85 -18.83 0.62
C CYS A 749 -16.09 -19.20 -0.68
N ASP A 750 -16.82 -19.30 -1.79
CA ASP A 750 -16.23 -19.58 -3.12
C ASP A 750 -15.42 -18.38 -3.64
N ASN A 751 -14.38 -18.64 -4.43
CA ASN A 751 -13.62 -17.65 -5.20
C ASN A 751 -12.99 -16.52 -4.35
N ILE A 752 -12.54 -16.86 -3.14
CA ILE A 752 -11.81 -16.00 -2.21
C ILE A 752 -10.75 -16.85 -1.49
N SER A 753 -9.55 -16.30 -1.25
CA SER A 753 -8.45 -17.08 -0.68
C SER A 753 -8.62 -17.31 0.82
N GLN A 754 -8.07 -18.41 1.35
CA GLN A 754 -8.09 -18.66 2.80
C GLN A 754 -7.37 -17.55 3.59
N GLN A 755 -6.31 -16.96 3.02
CA GLN A 755 -5.61 -15.80 3.60
C GLN A 755 -6.50 -14.54 3.64
N GLU A 756 -7.37 -14.34 2.63
CA GLU A 756 -8.35 -13.25 2.62
C GLU A 756 -9.51 -13.52 3.60
N LEU A 757 -9.90 -14.78 3.81
CA LEU A 757 -10.88 -15.18 4.84
C LEU A 757 -10.36 -15.15 6.28
N GLN A 758 -9.08 -15.45 6.51
CA GLN A 758 -8.54 -15.70 7.86
C GLN A 758 -8.53 -14.43 8.74
N LEU A 759 -9.33 -14.44 9.81
CA LEU A 759 -9.28 -13.45 10.89
C LEU A 759 -8.21 -13.81 11.93
N PRO A 760 -7.61 -12.83 12.65
CA PRO A 760 -6.88 -13.07 13.89
C PRO A 760 -7.78 -13.71 14.94
N GLU A 761 -7.24 -14.53 15.84
CA GLU A 761 -8.01 -15.13 16.92
C GLU A 761 -8.60 -14.05 17.85
N ASN A 762 -9.86 -14.23 18.27
CA ASN A 762 -10.59 -13.27 19.12
C ASN A 762 -10.66 -11.84 18.55
N SER A 763 -11.00 -11.68 17.26
CA SER A 763 -11.27 -10.35 16.67
C SER A 763 -12.75 -10.03 16.43
N VAL A 764 -13.60 -11.04 16.19
CA VAL A 764 -15.07 -10.87 16.02
C VAL A 764 -15.83 -11.36 17.24
N LYS A 765 -15.81 -10.54 18.31
CA LYS A 765 -16.61 -10.71 19.53
C LYS A 765 -17.21 -9.36 20.00
N SER A 766 -17.74 -8.58 19.07
CA SER A 766 -18.26 -7.22 19.30
C SER A 766 -19.75 -7.18 19.65
N LEU A 767 -20.18 -6.21 20.46
CA LEU A 767 -21.61 -5.87 20.57
C LEU A 767 -22.02 -4.97 19.39
N PHE A 768 -22.47 -5.59 18.29
CA PHE A 768 -22.91 -4.89 17.08
C PHE A 768 -24.43 -4.67 17.05
N TYR A 769 -24.86 -3.52 16.51
CA TYR A 769 -26.26 -3.13 16.39
C TYR A 769 -26.62 -2.70 14.98
N LEU A 770 -27.88 -2.91 14.62
CA LEU A 770 -28.50 -2.40 13.39
C LEU A 770 -29.50 -1.30 13.77
N ILE A 771 -29.31 -0.08 13.26
CA ILE A 771 -30.25 1.02 13.47
C ILE A 771 -30.98 1.35 12.17
N GLU A 772 -32.25 0.97 12.12
CA GLU A 772 -33.22 1.34 11.09
C GLU A 772 -33.65 2.79 11.34
N THR A 773 -33.09 3.73 10.56
CA THR A 773 -33.06 5.16 10.93
C THR A 773 -34.35 5.94 10.60
N SER A 774 -35.13 5.47 9.64
CA SER A 774 -36.34 6.13 9.10
C SER A 774 -37.23 5.16 8.33
N GLY A 775 -38.56 5.33 8.44
CA GLY A 775 -39.53 4.55 7.66
C GLY A 775 -39.32 4.66 6.14
N PRO A 776 -39.41 5.85 5.53
CA PRO A 776 -38.96 6.02 4.16
C PRO A 776 -37.43 5.97 4.11
N LYS A 777 -36.84 5.15 3.23
CA LYS A 777 -35.38 5.10 2.97
C LYS A 777 -34.76 6.44 2.59
N LYS A 778 -35.59 7.31 2.02
CA LYS A 778 -35.29 8.70 1.64
C LYS A 778 -36.38 9.58 2.24
N PRO A 779 -36.29 9.96 3.52
CA PRO A 779 -37.31 10.79 4.16
C PRO A 779 -37.20 12.24 3.68
N GLN A 780 -38.24 13.04 3.93
CA GLN A 780 -38.28 14.43 3.47
C GLN A 780 -37.15 15.27 4.10
N ALA A 781 -36.53 16.16 3.32
CA ALA A 781 -35.42 17.00 3.78
C ALA A 781 -35.75 17.82 5.05
N SER A 782 -37.01 18.22 5.22
CA SER A 782 -37.56 18.87 6.41
C SER A 782 -37.39 18.06 7.72
N THR A 783 -37.33 16.73 7.63
CA THR A 783 -37.21 15.82 8.78
C THR A 783 -35.76 15.48 9.15
N LEU A 784 -34.78 15.89 8.35
CA LEU A 784 -33.36 15.60 8.60
C LEU A 784 -32.83 16.31 9.86
N GLY A 785 -33.36 17.49 10.19
CA GLY A 785 -32.95 18.30 11.33
C GLY A 785 -31.76 19.22 11.06
N THR A 786 -31.21 19.85 12.09
CA THR A 786 -30.01 20.70 11.99
C THR A 786 -28.85 20.23 12.87
N TYR A 787 -27.64 20.66 12.53
CA TYR A 787 -26.39 20.26 13.20
C TYR A 787 -26.33 20.76 14.67
N GLU A 788 -26.86 21.95 14.95
CA GLU A 788 -26.93 22.51 16.31
C GLU A 788 -27.81 21.66 17.24
N ALA A 789 -28.84 21.00 16.67
CA ALA A 789 -29.79 20.21 17.45
C ALA A 789 -29.18 18.95 18.07
N VAL A 790 -27.99 18.48 17.63
CA VAL A 790 -27.26 17.39 18.30
C VAL A 790 -27.08 17.71 19.79
N SER A 791 -26.76 18.97 20.12
CA SER A 791 -26.57 19.45 21.49
C SER A 791 -27.85 19.54 22.34
N ASN A 792 -29.03 19.48 21.72
CA ASN A 792 -30.32 19.67 22.38
C ASN A 792 -31.40 18.74 21.80
N LYS A 793 -31.55 17.55 22.39
CA LYS A 793 -32.57 16.55 22.00
C LYS A 793 -34.04 16.98 22.19
N ASN A 794 -34.28 18.15 22.81
CA ASN A 794 -35.61 18.76 22.92
C ASN A 794 -35.85 19.85 21.85
N SER A 795 -34.90 20.08 20.95
CA SER A 795 -35.02 21.03 19.84
C SER A 795 -36.09 20.57 18.84
N GLU A 796 -36.87 21.51 18.31
CA GLU A 796 -37.86 21.20 17.26
C GLU A 796 -37.18 20.66 15.99
N ASN A 797 -35.94 21.08 15.75
CA ASN A 797 -35.07 20.64 14.64
C ASN A 797 -34.28 19.36 14.96
N PHE A 798 -34.62 18.62 16.03
CA PHE A 798 -34.00 17.33 16.34
C PHE A 798 -34.56 16.24 15.42
N GLY A 799 -34.01 16.18 14.21
CA GLY A 799 -34.40 15.27 13.12
C GLY A 799 -33.55 13.99 13.02
N HIS A 800 -33.66 13.30 11.88
CA HIS A 800 -32.99 12.02 11.65
C HIS A 800 -31.46 12.07 11.77
N ILE A 801 -30.80 13.15 11.36
CA ILE A 801 -29.34 13.28 11.47
C ILE A 801 -28.90 13.46 12.93
N PRO A 802 -29.34 14.50 13.68
CA PRO A 802 -28.85 14.72 15.04
C PRO A 802 -29.25 13.62 16.03
N ARG A 803 -30.40 12.94 15.84
CA ARG A 803 -30.77 11.81 16.71
C ARG A 803 -29.83 10.62 16.55
N ASN A 804 -29.38 10.31 15.34
CA ASN A 804 -28.51 9.16 15.08
C ASN A 804 -27.03 9.47 15.38
N ILE A 805 -26.61 10.73 15.28
CA ILE A 805 -25.33 11.19 15.87
C ILE A 805 -25.34 10.93 17.39
N ASN A 806 -26.43 11.27 18.09
CA ASN A 806 -26.54 11.00 19.53
C ASN A 806 -26.65 9.51 19.88
N ALA A 807 -27.22 8.66 19.02
CA ALA A 807 -27.15 7.20 19.20
C ALA A 807 -25.71 6.67 19.09
N ALA A 808 -24.95 7.11 18.08
CA ALA A 808 -23.54 6.74 17.94
C ALA A 808 -22.67 7.26 19.08
N LEU A 809 -22.87 8.51 19.54
CA LEU A 809 -22.18 9.02 20.72
C LEU A 809 -22.51 8.21 21.98
N ALA A 810 -23.77 7.79 22.15
CA ALA A 810 -24.20 6.98 23.28
C ALA A 810 -23.51 5.61 23.34
N ILE A 811 -23.33 4.91 22.20
CA ILE A 811 -22.59 3.63 22.21
C ILE A 811 -21.08 3.83 22.40
N ILE A 812 -20.48 4.87 21.80
CA ILE A 812 -19.05 5.18 21.95
C ILE A 812 -18.71 5.51 23.41
N GLU A 813 -19.62 6.16 24.15
CA GLU A 813 -19.47 6.42 25.59
C GLU A 813 -19.25 5.12 26.39
N THR A 814 -19.95 4.03 26.03
CA THR A 814 -19.93 2.74 26.77
C THR A 814 -18.60 2.01 26.72
N LEU A 815 -17.72 2.31 25.76
CA LEU A 815 -16.44 1.63 25.53
C LEU A 815 -15.58 1.54 26.80
N LYS A 816 -15.42 2.67 27.49
CA LYS A 816 -14.61 2.81 28.70
C LYS A 816 -15.23 3.89 29.59
N PRO A 817 -15.70 3.55 30.80
CA PRO A 817 -16.43 4.49 31.62
C PRO A 817 -15.47 5.56 32.14
N THR A 818 -15.98 6.77 32.25
CA THR A 818 -15.15 7.96 32.48
C THR A 818 -15.69 8.76 33.66
N ILE A 819 -14.80 9.08 34.59
CA ILE A 819 -15.16 9.81 35.80
C ILE A 819 -15.10 11.31 35.49
N TYR A 820 -16.11 12.06 35.91
CA TYR A 820 -16.10 13.53 35.84
C TYR A 820 -16.25 14.08 37.25
N MET A 821 -15.14 14.56 37.79
CA MET A 821 -15.01 15.01 39.18
C MET A 821 -14.96 16.54 39.29
N ASN A 822 -15.59 17.08 40.34
CA ASN A 822 -15.56 18.48 40.72
C ASN A 822 -15.20 18.59 42.21
N ILE A 823 -14.30 19.52 42.56
CA ILE A 823 -13.84 19.75 43.93
C ILE A 823 -14.17 21.19 44.31
N LYS A 824 -14.93 21.37 45.40
CA LYS A 824 -15.34 22.69 45.91
C LYS A 824 -14.90 22.89 47.35
N ASP A 825 -14.41 24.09 47.64
CA ASP A 825 -14.23 24.55 49.02
C ASP A 825 -15.61 24.74 49.66
N VAL A 826 -15.82 24.19 50.86
CA VAL A 826 -17.09 24.30 51.59
C VAL A 826 -16.80 24.73 53.02
N ASP A 827 -17.43 25.84 53.42
CA ASP A 827 -17.40 26.45 54.75
C ASP A 827 -15.98 26.73 55.31
N GLY A 828 -14.97 26.83 54.45
CA GLY A 828 -13.57 27.08 54.82
C GLY A 828 -12.85 25.89 55.46
N ASN A 829 -13.57 24.88 55.96
CA ASN A 829 -13.02 23.77 56.77
C ASN A 829 -12.88 22.43 56.03
N LYS A 830 -13.59 22.23 54.91
CA LYS A 830 -13.57 20.97 54.14
C LYS A 830 -13.59 21.20 52.64
N TYR A 831 -13.13 20.22 51.87
CA TYR A 831 -13.38 20.14 50.44
C TYR A 831 -14.49 19.12 50.19
N MET A 832 -15.51 19.49 49.41
CA MET A 832 -16.48 18.55 48.87
C MET A 832 -15.98 18.07 47.52
N VAL A 833 -15.82 16.76 47.39
CA VAL A 833 -15.55 16.08 46.11
C VAL A 833 -16.86 15.51 45.63
N SER A 834 -17.25 15.78 44.39
CA SER A 834 -18.46 15.23 43.76
C SER A 834 -18.16 14.72 42.36
N TRP A 835 -18.65 13.54 41.99
CA TRP A 835 -18.32 12.90 40.73
C TRP A 835 -19.50 12.18 40.06
N GLN A 836 -19.45 12.08 38.73
CA GLN A 836 -20.30 11.21 37.93
C GLN A 836 -19.46 10.14 37.24
N VAL A 837 -20.12 9.05 36.81
CA VAL A 837 -19.50 7.97 36.03
C VAL A 837 -20.24 7.83 34.70
N TYR A 838 -19.65 8.37 33.63
CA TYR A 838 -20.11 8.27 32.25
C TYR A 838 -19.79 6.90 31.67
N GLY A 839 -20.54 6.41 30.68
CA GLY A 839 -20.27 5.12 30.03
C GLY A 839 -20.54 3.89 30.89
N CYS A 840 -21.31 4.05 31.96
CA CYS A 840 -21.68 3.01 32.92
C CYS A 840 -23.16 3.14 33.31
N SER A 841 -23.87 2.02 33.48
CA SER A 841 -25.31 1.97 33.80
C SER A 841 -25.57 1.74 35.29
N LYS A 842 -24.77 0.89 35.94
CA LYS A 842 -24.81 0.63 37.38
C LYS A 842 -23.40 0.72 37.95
N VAL A 843 -23.20 1.64 38.89
CA VAL A 843 -21.99 1.73 39.71
C VAL A 843 -22.16 0.76 40.87
N ASP A 844 -21.57 -0.42 40.75
CA ASP A 844 -21.64 -1.46 41.78
C ASP A 844 -20.89 -1.05 43.05
N LYS A 845 -19.78 -0.30 42.88
CA LYS A 845 -19.01 0.29 43.97
C LYS A 845 -18.28 1.54 43.49
N THR A 846 -18.30 2.62 44.27
CA THR A 846 -17.38 3.76 44.12
C THR A 846 -16.96 4.33 45.47
N GLN A 847 -15.73 4.81 45.56
CA GLN A 847 -15.13 5.29 46.81
C GLN A 847 -14.08 6.37 46.52
N LEU A 848 -14.00 7.36 47.40
CA LEU A 848 -13.01 8.44 47.35
C LEU A 848 -11.72 8.01 48.04
N TYR A 849 -10.59 8.31 47.42
CA TYR A 849 -9.24 8.15 47.97
C TYR A 849 -8.49 9.47 47.85
N TYR A 850 -7.67 9.83 48.84
CA TYR A 850 -6.88 11.06 48.78
C TYR A 850 -5.51 10.92 49.47
N GLN A 851 -4.56 11.71 49.02
CA GLN A 851 -3.18 11.73 49.51
C GLN A 851 -2.71 13.19 49.61
N ILE A 852 -1.76 13.47 50.50
CA ILE A 852 -1.27 14.82 50.78
C ILE A 852 0.26 14.79 50.69
N GLU A 853 0.82 15.49 49.72
CA GLU A 853 2.24 15.38 49.38
C GLU A 853 2.97 16.73 49.34
N GLN A 854 4.30 16.68 49.45
CA GLN A 854 5.19 17.77 49.06
C GLN A 854 5.64 17.55 47.61
N LYS A 855 5.86 18.64 46.85
CA LYS A 855 6.16 18.57 45.41
C LYS A 855 7.45 17.82 45.09
N ASN A 856 7.33 16.68 44.39
CA ASN A 856 8.29 16.14 43.43
C ASN A 856 7.58 15.14 42.48
N GLU A 857 8.34 14.39 41.67
CA GLU A 857 8.06 14.21 40.23
C GLU A 857 7.15 13.01 39.79
N GLN A 858 7.31 12.58 38.53
CA GLN A 858 6.31 11.94 37.66
C GLN A 858 5.74 10.58 38.13
N TYR A 859 4.55 10.25 37.60
CA TYR A 859 3.73 9.11 38.03
C TYR A 859 3.49 8.07 36.93
N ASN A 860 3.58 6.80 37.33
CA ASN A 860 2.93 5.65 36.69
C ASN A 860 1.91 5.07 37.70
N TYR A 861 0.74 4.62 37.22
CA TYR A 861 -0.47 4.53 38.03
C TYR A 861 -0.90 3.13 38.47
N GLU A 862 -0.53 2.05 37.77
CA GLU A 862 -1.20 0.75 37.93
C GLU A 862 -0.91 0.04 39.26
N GLN A 863 0.31 0.13 39.81
CA GLN A 863 0.73 -0.73 40.94
C GLN A 863 0.61 -0.07 42.32
N LYS A 864 0.33 1.24 42.41
CA LYS A 864 0.57 2.04 43.63
C LYS A 864 -0.53 2.02 44.70
N TYR A 865 -1.82 1.93 44.35
CA TYR A 865 -2.91 2.31 45.28
C TYR A 865 -3.14 1.37 46.49
N LYS A 866 -2.46 0.22 46.56
CA LYS A 866 -2.41 -0.65 47.76
C LYS A 866 -1.03 -0.64 48.47
N GLN A 867 -0.06 0.11 47.94
CA GLN A 867 1.33 0.16 48.41
C GLN A 867 1.75 1.57 48.87
N GLU A 868 1.09 2.64 48.41
CA GLU A 868 1.27 4.00 48.90
C GLU A 868 0.08 4.53 49.70
N ASN A 869 0.37 5.49 50.58
CA ASN A 869 -0.49 5.94 51.69
C ASN A 869 -1.67 6.83 51.26
N PHE A 870 -2.47 6.39 50.29
CA PHE A 870 -3.79 6.99 50.02
C PHE A 870 -4.75 6.68 51.16
N ILE A 871 -5.31 7.72 51.76
CA ILE A 871 -6.38 7.61 52.74
C ILE A 871 -7.69 7.39 51.97
N SER A 872 -8.30 6.22 52.15
CA SER A 872 -9.68 5.98 51.72
C SER A 872 -10.65 6.80 52.57
N SER A 873 -11.69 7.37 51.96
CA SER A 873 -12.83 7.85 52.75
C SER A 873 -13.61 6.68 53.35
N GLU A 874 -14.34 6.96 54.44
CA GLU A 874 -15.16 5.97 55.14
C GLU A 874 -16.38 5.53 54.31
N ASN A 875 -16.85 6.40 53.40
CA ASN A 875 -18.06 6.16 52.63
C ASN A 875 -17.76 5.35 51.35
N VAL A 876 -18.37 4.17 51.27
CA VAL A 876 -18.48 3.39 50.02
C VAL A 876 -19.89 3.57 49.47
N PHE A 877 -19.99 3.96 48.20
CA PHE A 877 -21.27 4.18 47.52
C PHE A 877 -21.52 3.14 46.45
N SER A 878 -22.80 2.93 46.11
CA SER A 878 -23.28 2.20 44.94
C SER A 878 -24.51 2.92 44.40
N GLY A 879 -24.80 2.84 43.11
CA GLY A 879 -25.95 3.54 42.54
C GLY A 879 -26.04 3.46 41.02
N ASP A 880 -26.81 4.37 40.44
CA ASP A 880 -26.98 4.47 39.01
C ASP A 880 -25.78 5.19 38.36
N GLY A 881 -25.26 4.62 37.29
CA GLY A 881 -24.31 5.31 36.41
C GLY A 881 -25.03 6.27 35.46
N TYR A 882 -24.27 7.11 34.75
CA TYR A 882 -24.82 8.15 33.88
C TYR A 882 -25.76 7.61 32.79
N ILE A 883 -25.50 6.41 32.27
CA ILE A 883 -26.35 5.74 31.27
C ILE A 883 -27.80 5.61 31.78
N LYS A 884 -27.96 5.26 33.06
CA LYS A 884 -29.28 5.06 33.68
C LYS A 884 -29.83 6.35 34.31
N ASN A 885 -28.97 7.18 34.91
CA ASN A 885 -29.37 8.45 35.51
C ASN A 885 -28.32 9.55 35.28
N GLN A 886 -28.54 10.34 34.23
CA GLN A 886 -27.68 11.46 33.81
C GLN A 886 -27.55 12.58 34.85
N THR A 887 -28.43 12.62 35.86
CA THR A 887 -28.43 13.60 36.94
C THR A 887 -27.82 13.08 38.25
N HIS A 888 -27.39 11.82 38.30
CA HIS A 888 -26.81 11.24 39.51
C HIS A 888 -25.38 11.74 39.74
N TYR A 889 -25.07 12.13 40.98
CA TYR A 889 -23.73 12.51 41.44
C TYR A 889 -23.45 11.81 42.78
N PHE A 890 -22.31 11.13 42.86
CA PHE A 890 -21.72 10.74 44.13
C PHE A 890 -21.03 11.95 44.76
N LYS A 891 -20.92 12.00 46.09
CA LYS A 891 -20.23 13.08 46.80
C LYS A 891 -19.69 12.64 48.15
N ASP A 892 -18.54 13.17 48.52
CA ASP A 892 -17.89 12.92 49.80
C ASP A 892 -17.00 14.10 50.21
N TYR A 893 -16.41 14.08 51.41
CA TYR A 893 -15.76 15.24 52.02
C TYR A 893 -14.35 14.94 52.55
N ILE A 894 -13.40 15.82 52.23
CA ILE A 894 -12.02 15.80 52.74
C ILE A 894 -11.86 16.93 53.75
N GLN A 895 -11.47 16.62 54.99
CA GLN A 895 -11.26 17.63 56.04
C GLN A 895 -9.94 18.37 55.85
N LYS A 896 -9.95 19.71 55.91
CA LYS A 896 -8.72 20.51 55.75
C LYS A 896 -7.80 20.49 56.96
N SER A 897 -8.27 20.00 58.11
CA SER A 897 -7.40 19.66 59.25
C SER A 897 -6.25 18.73 58.87
N ASN A 898 -6.43 17.93 57.81
CA ASN A 898 -5.46 16.95 57.34
C ASN A 898 -4.40 17.60 56.44
N LEU A 899 -4.66 18.81 55.92
CA LEU A 899 -3.76 19.62 55.08
C LEU A 899 -2.96 20.59 55.95
N VAL A 900 -2.02 20.03 56.71
CA VAL A 900 -1.36 20.69 57.86
C VAL A 900 -0.48 21.90 57.49
N GLN A 901 0.03 22.03 56.26
CA GLN A 901 1.02 23.06 55.90
C GLN A 901 0.82 23.74 54.54
N LYS A 902 1.20 25.03 54.47
CA LYS A 902 1.41 25.73 53.19
C LYS A 902 2.48 24.98 52.37
N ASN A 903 2.22 24.82 51.07
CA ASN A 903 3.02 24.09 50.06
C ASN A 903 2.76 22.58 49.92
N GLN A 904 1.71 22.02 50.53
CA GLN A 904 1.24 20.67 50.22
C GLN A 904 0.31 20.65 48.98
N GLU A 905 0.38 19.60 48.15
CA GLU A 905 -0.63 19.28 47.14
C GLU A 905 -1.55 18.16 47.62
N LEU A 906 -2.86 18.36 47.43
CA LEU A 906 -3.88 17.35 47.67
C LEU A 906 -4.07 16.54 46.39
N LYS A 907 -3.68 15.26 46.38
CA LYS A 907 -4.03 14.33 45.30
C LYS A 907 -5.35 13.66 45.66
N VAL A 908 -6.26 13.58 44.69
CA VAL A 908 -7.56 12.91 44.81
C VAL A 908 -7.64 11.84 43.73
N ALA A 909 -8.02 10.63 44.13
CA ALA A 909 -8.33 9.50 43.27
C ALA A 909 -9.78 9.05 43.51
N ILE A 910 -10.50 8.68 42.47
CA ILE A 910 -11.81 8.02 42.59
C ILE A 910 -11.68 6.59 42.07
N TYR A 911 -12.08 5.61 42.90
CA TYR A 911 -12.28 4.22 42.50
C TYR A 911 -13.71 4.03 41.99
N VAL A 912 -13.88 3.30 40.90
CA VAL A 912 -15.19 2.85 40.39
C VAL A 912 -15.11 1.39 39.95
N GLN A 913 -16.14 0.63 40.29
CA GLN A 913 -16.52 -0.64 39.66
C GLN A 913 -17.91 -0.52 39.03
N CYS A 914 -18.06 -0.99 37.79
CA CYS A 914 -19.26 -0.78 36.97
C CYS A 914 -19.75 -2.02 36.22
N ASP A 915 -21.07 -2.07 36.07
CA ASP A 915 -21.86 -2.99 35.24
C ASP A 915 -21.53 -4.48 35.41
N SER A 916 -21.28 -4.94 36.64
CA SER A 916 -21.21 -6.38 36.95
C SER A 916 -22.46 -7.12 36.48
N GLN A 917 -23.60 -6.42 36.42
CA GLN A 917 -24.89 -6.87 35.90
C GLN A 917 -24.87 -7.35 34.44
N PHE A 918 -23.85 -6.99 33.65
CA PHE A 918 -23.67 -7.54 32.31
C PHE A 918 -23.24 -9.01 32.33
N GLY A 919 -22.69 -9.49 33.45
CA GLY A 919 -22.33 -10.90 33.68
C GLY A 919 -23.47 -11.76 34.22
N GLU A 920 -24.69 -11.22 34.34
CA GLU A 920 -25.87 -11.96 34.80
C GLU A 920 -26.40 -12.85 33.67
N GLN A 921 -26.22 -14.17 33.81
CA GLN A 921 -26.74 -15.20 32.90
C GLN A 921 -28.26 -15.08 32.73
N GLN A 922 -28.74 -15.37 31.51
CA GLN A 922 -30.15 -15.33 31.15
C GLN A 922 -30.54 -16.66 30.48
N ASP A 923 -31.82 -16.82 30.13
CA ASP A 923 -32.31 -17.91 29.28
C ASP A 923 -31.86 -17.68 27.81
N SER A 924 -30.56 -17.84 27.57
CA SER A 924 -29.90 -17.61 26.28
C SER A 924 -29.63 -18.91 25.53
N VAL A 925 -29.63 -18.84 24.20
CA VAL A 925 -29.18 -19.92 23.34
C VAL A 925 -27.97 -19.45 22.52
N PRO A 926 -26.86 -20.21 22.51
CA PRO A 926 -26.57 -21.33 23.43
C PRO A 926 -26.50 -20.86 24.91
N ASP A 927 -26.74 -21.79 25.85
CA ASP A 927 -26.61 -21.50 27.29
C ASP A 927 -25.13 -21.41 27.67
N LEU A 928 -24.61 -20.18 27.64
CA LEU A 928 -23.21 -19.85 27.89
C LEU A 928 -23.11 -18.53 28.67
N PRO A 929 -22.02 -18.31 29.43
CA PRO A 929 -21.73 -16.97 29.94
C PRO A 929 -21.47 -15.98 28.78
N PRO A 930 -21.64 -14.66 29.00
CA PRO A 930 -21.40 -13.63 27.98
C PRO A 930 -20.01 -13.73 27.32
N GLN A 931 -19.96 -13.51 26.01
CA GLN A 931 -18.80 -13.78 25.15
C GLN A 931 -18.14 -12.51 24.58
N SER A 932 -18.84 -11.36 24.58
CA SER A 932 -18.32 -10.15 23.94
C SER A 932 -17.12 -9.55 24.66
N HIS A 933 -16.26 -8.87 23.89
CA HIS A 933 -15.13 -8.13 24.43
C HIS A 933 -15.55 -7.04 25.44
N LEU A 934 -16.69 -6.37 25.23
CA LEU A 934 -17.14 -5.32 26.16
C LEU A 934 -17.52 -5.94 27.50
N VAL A 935 -18.39 -6.97 27.50
CA VAL A 935 -18.86 -7.60 28.74
C VAL A 935 -17.72 -8.30 29.47
N GLN A 936 -16.84 -9.01 28.76
CA GLN A 936 -15.65 -9.61 29.36
C GLN A 936 -14.76 -8.53 30.00
N SER A 937 -14.48 -7.41 29.32
CA SER A 937 -13.69 -6.31 29.91
C SER A 937 -14.35 -5.65 31.13
N ARG A 938 -15.69 -5.69 31.26
CA ARG A 938 -16.45 -5.20 32.43
C ARG A 938 -16.48 -6.19 33.59
N THR A 939 -16.48 -7.48 33.32
CA THR A 939 -16.84 -8.52 34.31
C THR A 939 -15.66 -9.37 34.77
N ASN A 940 -14.70 -9.64 33.89
CA ASN A 940 -13.57 -10.54 34.10
C ASN A 940 -12.30 -9.75 34.46
N CYS A 941 -11.81 -9.93 35.69
CA CYS A 941 -10.64 -9.18 36.21
C CYS A 941 -9.32 -9.53 35.48
N SER A 942 -9.25 -10.67 34.81
CA SER A 942 -8.05 -11.17 34.12
C SER A 942 -8.15 -11.00 32.60
N TYR A 943 -9.13 -10.25 32.10
CA TYR A 943 -9.34 -10.12 30.66
C TYR A 943 -8.29 -9.22 30.01
N HIS A 944 -7.48 -9.83 29.14
CA HIS A 944 -6.54 -9.15 28.26
C HIS A 944 -6.50 -9.90 26.93
N ILE A 945 -6.85 -9.22 25.84
CA ILE A 945 -6.76 -9.74 24.46
C ILE A 945 -5.90 -8.79 23.64
N LYS A 946 -5.04 -9.33 22.78
CA LYS A 946 -4.16 -8.57 21.89
C LYS A 946 -4.19 -9.16 20.48
N ASN A 947 -4.23 -8.31 19.45
CA ASN A 947 -4.14 -8.76 18.05
C ASN A 947 -2.74 -8.57 17.44
N ASN A 948 -2.54 -9.13 16.24
CA ASN A 948 -1.28 -9.11 15.50
C ASN A 948 -0.80 -7.70 15.08
N ASN A 949 -1.62 -6.66 15.28
CA ASN A 949 -1.31 -5.26 15.00
C ASN A 949 -1.07 -4.44 16.29
N ASP A 950 -0.86 -5.12 17.43
CA ASP A 950 -0.81 -4.62 18.81
C ASP A 950 -2.03 -3.84 19.34
N TYR A 951 -3.22 -4.00 18.76
CA TYR A 951 -4.42 -3.49 19.44
C TYR A 951 -4.73 -4.37 20.65
N GLU A 952 -4.97 -3.73 21.79
CA GLU A 952 -5.06 -4.36 23.10
C GLU A 952 -6.38 -3.99 23.78
N ILE A 953 -7.16 -4.99 24.20
CA ILE A 953 -8.33 -4.82 25.06
C ILE A 953 -7.96 -5.28 26.47
N LEU A 954 -7.95 -4.33 27.39
CA LEU A 954 -7.68 -4.53 28.81
C LEU A 954 -8.99 -4.58 29.62
N GLN A 955 -8.96 -5.21 30.79
CA GLN A 955 -10.04 -5.09 31.77
C GLN A 955 -10.29 -3.61 32.11
N THR A 956 -11.56 -3.23 32.17
CA THR A 956 -12.04 -1.89 32.53
C THR A 956 -13.14 -2.00 33.60
N LYS A 957 -13.00 -3.01 34.46
CA LYS A 957 -13.87 -3.31 35.61
C LYS A 957 -13.52 -2.44 36.81
N GLU A 958 -12.25 -2.12 37.01
CA GLU A 958 -11.78 -1.16 38.01
C GLU A 958 -11.23 0.09 37.31
N ILE A 959 -11.70 1.27 37.72
CA ILE A 959 -11.33 2.56 37.10
C ILE A 959 -10.82 3.49 38.18
N PHE A 960 -9.64 4.06 37.93
CA PHE A 960 -8.99 5.04 38.79
C PHE A 960 -8.81 6.34 37.99
N GLN A 961 -9.38 7.45 38.47
CA GLN A 961 -9.06 8.79 37.95
C GLN A 961 -8.41 9.62 39.04
N THR A 962 -7.19 10.11 38.77
CA THR A 962 -6.51 11.14 39.57
C THR A 962 -6.41 12.46 38.84
N ASN A 963 -6.76 13.57 39.49
CA ASN A 963 -6.09 14.85 39.29
C ASN A 963 -6.56 15.95 40.26
N PHE A 964 -5.61 16.53 41.00
CA PHE A 964 -5.67 17.91 41.49
C PHE A 964 -4.24 18.41 41.71
N GLN A 965 -3.82 19.42 40.95
CA GLN A 965 -2.62 20.21 41.26
C GLN A 965 -3.04 21.64 41.59
N ASN A 966 -2.48 22.19 42.65
CA ASN A 966 -2.91 23.47 43.19
C ASN A 966 -2.25 24.62 42.43
N GLN A 967 -2.91 25.14 41.39
CA GLN A 967 -2.36 26.19 40.52
C GLN A 967 -2.27 27.60 41.15
N TYR A 968 -2.57 27.78 42.45
CA TYR A 968 -2.35 29.03 43.19
C TYR A 968 -0.85 29.34 43.47
N ALA A 969 0.03 29.09 42.49
CA ALA A 969 1.47 29.32 42.59
C ALA A 969 2.17 29.67 41.26
N LYS A 970 1.47 30.26 40.26
CA LYS A 970 2.15 30.94 39.13
C LYS A 970 1.48 32.27 38.78
N SER A 971 2.34 33.23 38.43
CA SER A 971 2.05 34.67 38.38
C SER A 971 1.00 35.09 37.36
N ILE A 972 0.31 36.20 37.68
CA ILE A 972 -0.62 36.89 36.78
C ILE A 972 0.13 37.34 35.50
N LYS A 973 -0.02 36.57 34.42
CA LYS A 973 0.26 37.00 33.04
C LYS A 973 -0.86 36.59 32.06
N TYR A 974 -2.12 36.71 32.50
CA TYR A 974 -3.27 36.84 31.59
C TYR A 974 -3.16 38.15 30.79
N LYS A 975 -2.40 38.13 29.69
CA LYS A 975 -2.55 39.09 28.59
C LYS A 975 -3.26 38.39 27.44
N ASN A 976 -4.59 38.49 27.42
CA ASN A 976 -5.52 38.02 26.38
C ASN A 976 -5.45 36.48 26.17
N PHE A 977 -6.47 35.67 26.48
CA PHE A 977 -7.90 35.86 26.25
C PHE A 977 -8.73 35.34 27.44
N GLN A 978 -9.67 36.14 27.98
CA GLN A 978 -10.94 35.64 28.58
C GLN A 978 -11.91 36.73 29.10
N LYS A 979 -11.58 38.05 29.04
CA LYS A 979 -12.44 39.10 29.64
C LYS A 979 -13.36 39.88 28.67
N LEU A 980 -13.61 39.35 27.48
CA LEU A 980 -14.57 39.89 26.50
C LEU A 980 -15.27 38.75 25.74
N LYS A 981 -16.34 38.16 26.32
CA LYS A 981 -17.41 37.48 25.56
C LYS A 981 -18.73 37.18 26.31
N PHE A 982 -18.75 37.13 27.65
CA PHE A 982 -19.96 36.77 28.45
C PHE A 982 -20.68 37.93 29.17
N GLN A 983 -20.53 39.17 28.70
CA GLN A 983 -21.39 40.32 29.09
C GLN A 983 -21.67 41.30 27.93
N LYS A 984 -20.94 41.17 26.81
CA LYS A 984 -21.27 41.83 25.53
C LYS A 984 -21.96 40.89 24.54
N ALA A 985 -22.30 39.67 24.95
CA ALA A 985 -23.21 38.79 24.24
C ALA A 985 -24.64 39.26 24.50
N ASP A 986 -25.13 39.12 25.72
CA ASP A 986 -26.55 39.30 26.09
C ASP A 986 -27.07 40.71 25.75
N ASN A 987 -26.35 41.77 26.15
CA ASN A 987 -26.73 43.14 25.79
C ASN A 987 -26.76 43.37 24.27
N LYS A 988 -25.89 42.70 23.51
CA LYS A 988 -25.83 42.86 22.05
C LYS A 988 -26.80 41.94 21.31
N ILE A 989 -27.17 40.81 21.88
CA ILE A 989 -28.28 39.96 21.42
C ILE A 989 -29.59 40.73 21.61
N ASN A 990 -29.78 41.39 22.76
CA ASN A 990 -30.93 42.26 23.00
C ASN A 990 -30.94 43.48 22.04
N GLU A 991 -29.79 44.11 21.74
CA GLU A 991 -29.72 45.14 20.70
C GLU A 991 -30.01 44.58 19.29
N ILE A 992 -29.51 43.39 18.95
CA ILE A 992 -29.71 42.78 17.62
C ILE A 992 -31.16 42.35 17.43
N GLN A 993 -31.80 41.70 18.40
CA GLN A 993 -33.22 41.31 18.35
C GLN A 993 -34.14 42.52 18.19
N ASN A 994 -33.87 43.63 18.90
CA ASN A 994 -34.61 44.88 18.71
C ASN A 994 -34.34 45.54 17.34
N ASN A 995 -33.14 45.40 16.76
CA ASN A 995 -32.83 45.91 15.42
C ASN A 995 -33.38 45.01 14.29
N GLU A 996 -33.48 43.70 14.51
CA GLU A 996 -34.07 42.75 13.55
C GLU A 996 -35.59 42.85 13.54
N GLN A 997 -36.25 43.09 14.68
CA GLN A 997 -37.67 43.45 14.68
C GLN A 997 -37.94 44.74 13.88
N ASN A 998 -37.14 45.79 14.07
CA ASN A 998 -37.28 47.04 13.30
C ASN A 998 -36.96 46.86 11.79
N LYS A 999 -35.99 46.01 11.44
CA LYS A 999 -35.71 45.68 10.02
C LYS A 999 -36.80 44.85 9.37
N ASN A 1000 -37.38 43.89 10.07
CA ASN A 1000 -38.46 43.07 9.53
C ASN A 1000 -39.73 43.91 9.27
N VAL A 1001 -39.98 44.95 10.07
CA VAL A 1001 -41.02 45.95 9.76
C VAL A 1001 -40.73 46.70 8.45
N GLN A 1002 -39.49 47.16 8.23
CA GLN A 1002 -39.13 47.82 6.96
C GLN A 1002 -39.14 46.87 5.74
N ILE A 1003 -38.69 45.62 5.89
CA ILE A 1003 -38.71 44.62 4.82
C ILE A 1003 -40.14 44.28 4.44
N ASN A 1004 -41.02 44.03 5.42
CA ASN A 1004 -42.43 43.76 5.17
C ASN A 1004 -43.16 44.94 4.49
N GLN A 1005 -42.77 46.20 4.77
CA GLN A 1005 -43.30 47.36 4.02
C GLN A 1005 -42.87 47.33 2.56
N VAL A 1006 -41.57 47.11 2.27
CA VAL A 1006 -41.05 47.05 0.90
C VAL A 1006 -41.63 45.88 0.11
N GLU A 1007 -41.81 44.70 0.73
CA GLU A 1007 -42.48 43.57 0.08
C GLU A 1007 -43.97 43.84 -0.18
N THR A 1008 -44.65 44.56 0.71
CA THR A 1008 -46.05 44.97 0.49
C THR A 1008 -46.18 45.96 -0.67
N GLU A 1009 -45.30 46.97 -0.75
CA GLU A 1009 -45.25 47.90 -1.88
C GLU A 1009 -44.90 47.20 -3.21
N PHE A 1010 -43.98 46.24 -3.18
CA PHE A 1010 -43.60 45.44 -4.35
C PHE A 1010 -44.73 44.51 -4.81
N LEU A 1011 -45.52 43.95 -3.90
CA LEU A 1011 -46.71 43.16 -4.23
C LEU A 1011 -47.83 44.03 -4.81
N GLN A 1012 -48.06 45.25 -4.29
CA GLN A 1012 -49.01 46.19 -4.87
C GLN A 1012 -48.62 46.60 -6.31
N GLN A 1013 -47.36 46.96 -6.55
CA GLN A 1013 -46.90 47.34 -7.90
C GLN A 1013 -46.96 46.20 -8.93
N ASN A 1014 -46.83 44.94 -8.50
CA ASN A 1014 -46.98 43.79 -9.39
C ASN A 1014 -48.46 43.44 -9.67
N ASN A 1015 -49.36 43.63 -8.70
CA ASN A 1015 -50.80 43.50 -8.93
C ASN A 1015 -51.32 44.59 -9.90
N GLU A 1016 -50.91 45.84 -9.73
CA GLU A 1016 -51.24 46.92 -10.69
C GLU A 1016 -50.70 46.64 -12.10
N LYS A 1017 -49.54 45.99 -12.24
CA LYS A 1017 -49.06 45.51 -13.55
C LYS A 1017 -49.93 44.41 -14.13
N ASN A 1018 -50.32 43.41 -13.34
CA ASN A 1018 -51.13 42.29 -13.80
C ASN A 1018 -52.53 42.74 -14.24
N ASP A 1019 -53.18 43.65 -13.51
CA ASP A 1019 -54.48 44.23 -13.91
C ASP A 1019 -54.38 45.03 -15.22
N ASN A 1020 -53.26 45.71 -15.46
CA ASN A 1020 -53.00 46.39 -16.73
C ASN A 1020 -52.70 45.42 -17.88
N ILE A 1021 -52.08 44.26 -17.63
CA ILE A 1021 -51.89 43.21 -18.64
C ILE A 1021 -53.24 42.57 -19.01
N SER A 1022 -54.07 42.24 -18.02
CA SER A 1022 -55.42 41.70 -18.24
C SER A 1022 -56.31 42.66 -19.03
N ARG A 1023 -56.23 43.98 -18.78
CA ARG A 1023 -56.95 44.99 -19.58
C ARG A 1023 -56.47 45.10 -21.04
N ASN A 1024 -55.17 44.93 -21.31
CA ASN A 1024 -54.66 45.00 -22.68
C ASN A 1024 -54.99 43.74 -23.50
N LEU A 1025 -55.03 42.56 -22.86
CA LEU A 1025 -55.46 41.31 -23.51
C LEU A 1025 -56.94 41.36 -23.96
N GLN A 1026 -57.77 42.19 -23.33
CA GLN A 1026 -59.20 42.31 -23.63
C GLN A 1026 -59.54 43.40 -24.67
N LEU A 1027 -58.52 43.97 -25.34
CA LEU A 1027 -58.65 44.96 -26.43
C LEU A 1027 -57.99 44.51 -27.74
N GLY A 1028 -57.54 43.25 -27.83
CA GLY A 1028 -56.72 42.73 -28.94
C GLY A 1028 -57.39 41.71 -29.86
N GLN A 1029 -58.71 41.47 -29.75
CA GLN A 1029 -59.43 40.47 -30.56
C GLN A 1029 -60.53 41.04 -31.49
N ASP A 1030 -60.57 42.35 -31.68
CA ASP A 1030 -61.29 42.99 -32.79
C ASP A 1030 -60.28 43.52 -33.82
N ASN A 1031 -59.97 42.73 -34.85
CA ASN A 1031 -59.81 43.16 -36.25
C ASN A 1031 -59.29 42.02 -37.17
N GLN A 1032 -60.12 41.65 -38.15
CA GLN A 1032 -59.81 41.35 -39.57
C GLN A 1032 -58.68 40.33 -39.89
N ASN A 1033 -58.96 39.20 -40.56
CA ASN A 1033 -59.35 39.05 -41.98
C ASN A 1033 -58.35 39.68 -42.98
N ASP A 1034 -57.65 38.84 -43.76
CA ASP A 1034 -57.73 38.78 -45.23
C ASP A 1034 -56.62 37.89 -45.85
N GLY A 1035 -56.87 37.34 -47.05
CA GLY A 1035 -55.82 36.90 -47.99
C GLY A 1035 -55.46 35.40 -48.04
N GLU A 1036 -55.96 34.71 -49.06
CA GLU A 1036 -55.62 33.31 -49.40
C GLU A 1036 -54.50 33.18 -50.49
N ASN A 1037 -54.17 31.91 -50.83
CA ASN A 1037 -53.63 31.39 -52.10
C ASN A 1037 -52.11 31.59 -52.36
N GLN A 1038 -51.33 30.64 -52.92
CA GLN A 1038 -51.44 29.21 -53.35
C GLN A 1038 -49.97 28.66 -53.42
N LYS A 1039 -49.58 27.38 -53.59
CA LYS A 1039 -50.14 26.04 -53.92
C LYS A 1039 -49.05 24.98 -53.53
N ASP A 1040 -49.15 23.64 -53.59
CA ASP A 1040 -50.14 22.54 -53.79
C ASP A 1040 -49.56 21.37 -52.93
N GLY A 1041 -49.92 20.07 -52.88
CA GLY A 1041 -50.85 19.14 -53.55
C GLY A 1041 -50.29 17.70 -53.34
N GLN A 1042 -51.02 16.60 -53.16
CA GLN A 1042 -52.46 16.29 -53.21
C GLN A 1042 -52.86 15.20 -52.18
N GLN A 1043 -54.15 15.01 -51.97
CA GLN A 1043 -54.76 14.01 -51.07
C GLN A 1043 -55.32 12.79 -51.84
N GLN A 1044 -55.72 11.75 -51.10
CA GLN A 1044 -57.12 11.23 -51.08
C GLN A 1044 -57.33 10.42 -49.77
N GLN A 1045 -58.23 10.83 -48.87
CA GLN A 1045 -59.70 10.61 -48.83
C GLN A 1045 -60.10 9.21 -48.29
N ASN A 1046 -61.18 9.03 -47.53
CA ASN A 1046 -62.40 9.86 -47.46
C ASN A 1046 -62.97 10.14 -46.04
N ASN A 1047 -63.88 11.14 -46.02
CA ASN A 1047 -64.66 11.65 -44.88
C ASN A 1047 -65.80 10.66 -44.46
N GLN A 1048 -66.67 10.85 -43.45
CA GLN A 1048 -67.48 12.03 -43.07
C GLN A 1048 -68.14 11.92 -41.65
N ILE A 1049 -68.26 13.08 -40.94
CA ILE A 1049 -69.51 13.67 -40.30
C ILE A 1049 -70.23 12.84 -39.18
N GLN A 1050 -70.76 13.35 -38.05
CA GLN A 1050 -71.29 14.69 -37.71
C GLN A 1050 -71.15 15.14 -36.21
N ASP A 1051 -71.31 16.46 -36.00
CA ASP A 1051 -71.67 17.30 -34.83
C ASP A 1051 -72.26 16.68 -33.52
N GLY A 1052 -72.07 17.36 -32.37
CA GLY A 1052 -72.79 17.08 -31.11
C GLY A 1052 -72.36 17.92 -29.89
N GLU A 1053 -73.13 18.95 -29.54
CA GLU A 1053 -72.79 19.97 -28.52
C GLU A 1053 -73.07 19.62 -27.02
N ILE A 1054 -72.25 20.20 -26.13
CA ILE A 1054 -72.65 20.96 -24.90
C ILE A 1054 -73.13 20.28 -23.58
N LYS A 1055 -72.39 20.64 -22.49
CA LYS A 1055 -72.79 20.95 -21.08
C LYS A 1055 -72.96 19.91 -19.93
N GLN A 1056 -72.08 20.14 -18.94
CA GLN A 1056 -72.34 20.54 -17.53
C GLN A 1056 -72.76 19.54 -16.43
N GLN A 1057 -72.22 19.83 -15.22
CA GLN A 1057 -72.69 19.49 -13.87
C GLN A 1057 -72.65 18.00 -13.46
N ASP A 1058 -72.51 17.64 -12.18
CA ASP A 1058 -71.96 18.30 -10.98
C ASP A 1058 -71.66 17.16 -9.97
N GLY A 1059 -71.07 17.46 -8.80
CA GLY A 1059 -71.22 16.57 -7.64
C GLY A 1059 -69.92 16.07 -7.02
N GLU A 1060 -69.51 16.81 -6.00
CA GLU A 1060 -68.71 16.34 -4.87
C GLU A 1060 -69.17 14.96 -4.35
N ASN A 1061 -68.24 14.10 -3.90
CA ASN A 1061 -68.01 13.92 -2.45
C ASN A 1061 -66.92 12.86 -2.10
N ASN A 1062 -66.16 13.18 -1.06
CA ASN A 1062 -65.42 12.25 -0.18
C ASN A 1062 -66.45 11.71 0.87
N PRO A 1063 -66.22 10.65 1.71
CA PRO A 1063 -64.93 10.27 2.29
C PRO A 1063 -64.68 8.76 2.63
N GLN A 1064 -63.49 8.49 3.17
CA GLN A 1064 -63.16 7.54 4.28
C GLN A 1064 -63.52 6.03 4.21
N ALA A 1065 -62.47 5.22 4.02
CA ALA A 1065 -61.97 4.14 4.91
C ALA A 1065 -62.92 3.07 5.52
N TYR A 1066 -62.53 1.78 5.40
CA TYR A 1066 -61.92 0.98 6.50
C TYR A 1066 -61.38 -0.40 6.03
N ASN A 1067 -60.41 -0.96 6.77
CA ASN A 1067 -59.99 -2.38 6.94
C ASN A 1067 -60.18 -3.42 5.80
N GLN A 1068 -59.10 -4.05 5.28
CA GLN A 1068 -58.34 -5.23 5.79
C GLN A 1068 -58.93 -6.60 5.38
N GLN A 1069 -58.05 -7.60 5.29
CA GLN A 1069 -58.32 -9.01 4.91
C GLN A 1069 -58.68 -9.22 3.41
N ASP A 1070 -58.33 -10.32 2.73
CA ASP A 1070 -57.34 -11.36 3.07
C ASP A 1070 -56.72 -12.01 1.81
N GLN A 1071 -55.96 -13.08 2.04
CA GLN A 1071 -55.32 -14.04 1.14
C GLN A 1071 -55.92 -14.32 -0.27
N SER A 1072 -54.94 -14.64 -1.13
CA SER A 1072 -54.90 -15.73 -2.14
C SER A 1072 -55.45 -15.57 -3.57
N ASP A 1073 -54.85 -16.45 -4.38
CA ASP A 1073 -55.25 -16.96 -5.69
C ASP A 1073 -55.02 -16.07 -6.94
N GLY A 1074 -54.61 -16.75 -8.00
CA GLY A 1074 -54.27 -16.19 -9.30
C GLY A 1074 -54.96 -16.98 -10.41
N GLU A 1075 -54.27 -17.15 -11.55
CA GLU A 1075 -54.78 -17.86 -12.73
C GLU A 1075 -56.02 -17.19 -13.41
N ASN A 1076 -56.31 -17.38 -14.70
CA ASN A 1076 -55.46 -17.82 -15.80
C ASN A 1076 -55.96 -17.19 -17.11
N ASN A 1077 -55.12 -17.17 -18.15
CA ASN A 1077 -55.53 -17.37 -19.55
C ASN A 1077 -54.26 -17.56 -20.42
N GLN A 1078 -54.05 -18.72 -21.03
CA GLN A 1078 -54.66 -19.21 -22.28
C GLN A 1078 -54.06 -18.53 -23.55
N GLN A 1079 -53.67 -19.26 -24.60
CA GLN A 1079 -53.54 -20.73 -24.77
C GLN A 1079 -52.70 -21.04 -26.04
N LEU A 1080 -52.77 -22.31 -26.49
CA LEU A 1080 -52.28 -22.91 -27.75
C LEU A 1080 -50.89 -23.57 -27.62
N LYS A 1081 -50.79 -24.92 -27.54
CA LYS A 1081 -51.07 -25.98 -28.56
C LYS A 1081 -49.87 -26.18 -29.50
N ASP A 1082 -49.44 -27.37 -29.92
CA ASP A 1082 -49.96 -28.76 -29.88
C ASP A 1082 -48.72 -29.73 -29.94
N ASN A 1083 -48.72 -31.06 -29.78
CA ASN A 1083 -49.72 -32.12 -29.51
C ASN A 1083 -48.99 -33.44 -29.06
N GLN A 1084 -49.66 -34.31 -28.28
CA GLN A 1084 -49.56 -35.81 -28.30
C GLN A 1084 -48.19 -36.51 -28.09
N SER A 1085 -48.03 -37.79 -27.71
CA SER A 1085 -48.85 -38.87 -27.11
C SER A 1085 -47.85 -39.99 -26.66
N GLN A 1086 -48.11 -40.97 -25.78
CA GLN A 1086 -49.19 -41.31 -24.82
C GLN A 1086 -48.54 -42.18 -23.69
N GLN A 1087 -49.04 -42.18 -22.44
CA GLN A 1087 -49.88 -43.22 -21.80
C GLN A 1087 -49.43 -44.70 -21.94
N ASN A 1088 -49.47 -45.57 -20.92
CA ASN A 1088 -49.98 -45.44 -19.54
C ASN A 1088 -49.39 -46.51 -18.57
N ASP A 1089 -49.55 -46.24 -17.26
CA ASP A 1089 -49.76 -47.13 -16.09
C ASP A 1089 -48.89 -48.38 -15.78
N GLY A 1090 -48.62 -48.59 -14.48
CA GLY A 1090 -48.11 -49.85 -13.93
C GLY A 1090 -47.59 -49.75 -12.47
N GLU A 1091 -48.41 -50.12 -11.49
CA GLU A 1091 -47.99 -50.40 -10.09
C GLU A 1091 -47.17 -51.73 -10.05
N ASP A 1092 -46.34 -52.11 -9.06
CA ASP A 1092 -46.61 -52.26 -7.61
C ASP A 1092 -45.28 -52.52 -6.83
N THR A 1093 -45.39 -52.73 -5.52
CA THR A 1093 -44.41 -52.94 -4.43
C THR A 1093 -43.40 -54.11 -4.56
N ASN A 1094 -42.15 -53.92 -4.04
CA ASN A 1094 -41.73 -54.55 -2.76
C ASN A 1094 -40.33 -54.14 -2.21
N LYS A 1095 -40.00 -54.67 -1.01
CA LYS A 1095 -38.82 -54.38 -0.16
C LYS A 1095 -37.57 -55.21 -0.52
N ASN A 1096 -36.38 -54.74 -0.12
CA ASN A 1096 -35.57 -55.46 0.90
C ASN A 1096 -34.37 -54.65 1.47
N GLN A 1097 -33.74 -55.21 2.51
CA GLN A 1097 -32.72 -54.61 3.38
C GLN A 1097 -31.28 -55.01 2.97
N ASN A 1098 -30.27 -54.25 3.40
CA ASN A 1098 -29.30 -54.74 4.41
C ASN A 1098 -28.32 -53.66 4.93
N ASN A 1099 -27.60 -54.01 5.99
CA ASN A 1099 -26.86 -53.11 6.88
C ASN A 1099 -25.33 -53.18 6.71
N ASN A 1100 -24.66 -52.39 7.57
CA ASN A 1100 -23.29 -52.46 8.08
C ASN A 1100 -22.26 -51.56 7.37
N GLU A 1101 -21.24 -51.02 8.04
CA GLU A 1101 -20.94 -50.57 9.43
C GLU A 1101 -19.41 -50.54 9.56
N ASN A 1102 -18.89 -49.70 10.47
CA ASN A 1102 -17.59 -49.88 11.15
C ASN A 1102 -16.30 -49.64 10.29
N GLN A 1103 -15.46 -48.64 10.64
CA GLN A 1103 -14.39 -48.65 11.67
C GLN A 1103 -13.06 -49.25 11.16
N GLN A 1104 -11.86 -48.83 11.59
CA GLN A 1104 -11.41 -47.67 12.38
C GLN A 1104 -9.87 -47.50 12.17
N ASP A 1105 -9.25 -46.58 12.91
CA ASP A 1105 -7.81 -46.58 13.31
C ASP A 1105 -6.77 -46.33 12.19
N GLN A 1106 -5.73 -45.49 12.30
CA GLN A 1106 -4.80 -45.00 13.36
C GLN A 1106 -3.38 -45.59 13.18
N ASP A 1107 -2.39 -44.75 13.46
CA ASP A 1107 -0.93 -45.00 13.54
C ASP A 1107 -0.22 -45.49 12.24
N GLY A 1108 1.09 -45.28 12.05
CA GLY A 1108 2.04 -44.46 12.81
C GLY A 1108 3.52 -44.66 12.35
N GLU A 1109 4.27 -43.56 12.30
CA GLU A 1109 5.76 -43.40 12.38
C GLU A 1109 6.75 -44.19 11.48
N THR A 1110 7.95 -43.60 11.30
CA THR A 1110 9.23 -44.15 10.77
C THR A 1110 9.25 -44.66 9.30
N GLU A 1111 10.13 -44.22 8.38
CA GLU A 1111 11.59 -43.93 8.32
C GLU A 1111 12.42 -45.09 7.72
N GLU A 1112 13.26 -44.75 6.71
CA GLU A 1112 14.44 -45.50 6.21
C GLU A 1112 14.21 -46.93 5.61
N GLU A 1113 15.00 -47.47 4.67
CA GLU A 1113 15.98 -46.91 3.72
C GLU A 1113 16.12 -47.80 2.46
N GLU A 1114 16.82 -47.28 1.45
CA GLU A 1114 17.67 -47.97 0.45
C GLU A 1114 17.25 -49.27 -0.32
N GLU A 1115 17.25 -49.09 -1.65
CA GLU A 1115 18.01 -49.88 -2.65
C GLU A 1115 17.47 -51.10 -3.44
N LYS A 1116 17.60 -50.92 -4.77
CA LYS A 1116 18.11 -51.87 -5.81
C LYS A 1116 17.23 -53.05 -6.31
N LYS A 1117 16.73 -52.81 -7.54
CA LYS A 1117 17.20 -53.43 -8.82
C LYS A 1117 16.31 -54.44 -9.59
N ASN A 1118 16.33 -54.19 -10.91
CA ASN A 1118 16.40 -55.13 -12.04
C ASN A 1118 15.12 -55.81 -12.60
N ASP A 1119 14.81 -55.36 -13.84
CA ASP A 1119 14.79 -56.19 -15.06
C ASP A 1119 13.46 -56.65 -15.74
N ASN A 1120 13.34 -56.18 -17.00
CA ASN A 1120 12.97 -56.92 -18.22
C ASN A 1120 11.50 -57.02 -18.73
N LEU A 1121 11.27 -56.26 -19.82
CA LEU A 1121 10.88 -56.74 -21.17
C LEU A 1121 9.52 -57.45 -21.42
N SER A 1122 8.56 -56.67 -21.93
CA SER A 1122 7.87 -56.88 -23.23
C SER A 1122 7.26 -55.52 -23.67
N LYS A 1123 7.24 -55.05 -24.93
CA LYS A 1123 7.12 -55.61 -26.30
C LYS A 1123 5.75 -56.18 -26.66
N ASN A 1124 4.91 -55.31 -27.23
CA ASN A 1124 4.22 -55.43 -28.53
C ASN A 1124 3.52 -54.07 -28.79
N ASN A 1125 3.61 -53.45 -29.99
CA ASN A 1125 2.84 -53.73 -31.22
C ASN A 1125 1.34 -53.42 -31.06
N ASP A 1126 0.65 -52.73 -31.97
CA ASP A 1126 0.84 -52.62 -33.44
C ASP A 1126 0.70 -51.20 -34.04
N ASN A 1127 0.81 -51.12 -35.37
CA ASN A 1127 0.71 -49.90 -36.19
C ASN A 1127 -0.73 -49.63 -36.64
N GLU A 1128 -1.00 -48.42 -37.12
CA GLU A 1128 -1.62 -48.24 -38.45
C GLU A 1128 -1.19 -46.90 -39.07
N ASN A 1129 -0.90 -46.92 -40.37
CA ASN A 1129 -0.72 -45.74 -41.22
C ASN A 1129 -1.95 -45.66 -42.14
N ASP A 1130 -2.28 -44.46 -42.62
CA ASP A 1130 -2.75 -44.33 -44.00
C ASP A 1130 -2.28 -42.99 -44.59
N GLN A 1131 -2.21 -42.94 -45.91
CA GLN A 1131 -1.80 -41.77 -46.70
C GLN A 1131 -2.95 -41.33 -47.62
N ASP A 1132 -2.65 -40.40 -48.55
CA ASP A 1132 -3.36 -40.16 -49.81
C ASP A 1132 -4.76 -39.47 -49.73
N GLN A 1133 -5.16 -38.61 -50.68
CA GLN A 1133 -4.40 -37.72 -51.57
C GLN A 1133 -5.33 -36.62 -52.15
N ASP A 1134 -4.77 -35.73 -52.97
CA ASP A 1134 -5.39 -35.11 -54.16
C ASP A 1134 -6.55 -34.07 -54.08
N ASN A 1135 -6.16 -32.84 -54.48
CA ASN A 1135 -6.67 -32.07 -55.63
C ASN A 1135 -7.83 -31.03 -55.52
N ASN A 1136 -7.42 -29.79 -55.82
CA ASN A 1136 -7.93 -28.87 -56.86
C ASN A 1136 -9.38 -28.36 -56.89
N GLU A 1137 -9.50 -27.03 -56.74
CA GLU A 1137 -10.03 -26.04 -57.71
C GLU A 1137 -9.41 -24.68 -57.29
N GLN A 1138 -8.72 -23.84 -58.07
CA GLN A 1138 -8.83 -23.35 -59.45
C GLN A 1138 -10.09 -22.51 -59.74
N ASP A 1139 -9.99 -21.18 -59.60
CA ASP A 1139 -9.86 -20.26 -60.76
C ASP A 1139 -9.63 -18.79 -60.31
N GLN A 1140 -8.67 -18.06 -60.90
CA GLN A 1140 -8.79 -17.08 -62.02
C GLN A 1140 -9.57 -15.78 -61.62
N ASP A 1141 -9.14 -14.55 -61.94
CA ASP A 1141 -8.06 -14.16 -62.87
C ASP A 1141 -7.48 -12.73 -62.64
N GLN A 1142 -6.30 -12.48 -63.27
CA GLN A 1142 -5.73 -11.26 -63.92
C GLN A 1142 -6.21 -9.83 -63.50
N ASP A 1143 -5.40 -8.76 -63.43
CA ASP A 1143 -4.24 -8.26 -64.23
C ASP A 1143 -3.36 -7.26 -63.40
N GLU A 1144 -2.19 -6.71 -63.78
CA GLU A 1144 -1.41 -6.73 -65.04
C GLU A 1144 0.13 -6.59 -64.79
N GLN A 1145 0.94 -7.44 -65.46
CA GLN A 1145 2.27 -7.21 -66.09
C GLN A 1145 3.52 -6.51 -65.44
N LYS A 1146 4.64 -7.28 -65.48
CA LYS A 1146 6.06 -6.94 -65.89
C LYS A 1146 7.00 -6.19 -64.92
N GLN A 1147 8.19 -6.71 -64.59
CA GLN A 1147 9.46 -6.75 -65.37
C GLN A 1147 9.96 -5.33 -65.79
N GLU A 1148 11.24 -4.98 -65.69
CA GLU A 1148 12.45 -5.84 -65.80
C GLU A 1148 13.66 -5.31 -64.96
N GLU A 1149 14.90 -5.57 -65.40
CA GLU A 1149 16.13 -5.54 -64.58
C GLU A 1149 16.93 -4.20 -64.59
N ASP A 1150 17.91 -4.14 -63.68
CA ASP A 1150 19.34 -3.84 -63.94
C ASP A 1150 20.04 -2.51 -63.52
N THR A 1151 21.29 -2.70 -63.08
CA THR A 1151 22.48 -1.80 -63.02
C THR A 1151 22.46 -0.35 -62.47
N LYS A 1152 23.19 -0.19 -61.35
CA LYS A 1152 24.46 0.59 -61.18
C LYS A 1152 24.60 2.10 -61.49
N ASN A 1153 25.30 2.74 -60.53
CA ASN A 1153 26.39 3.74 -60.68
C ASN A 1153 26.10 5.23 -60.97
N ASP A 1154 26.82 6.06 -60.21
CA ASP A 1154 27.51 7.31 -60.59
C ASP A 1154 26.72 8.52 -61.14
N SER A 1155 27.12 9.78 -60.89
CA SER A 1155 28.04 10.36 -59.90
C SER A 1155 27.95 11.90 -59.93
N ASN A 1156 28.50 12.59 -58.91
CA ASN A 1156 28.92 14.01 -58.97
C ASN A 1156 27.76 15.05 -59.12
N ASN A 1157 27.95 16.38 -58.97
CA ASN A 1157 29.16 17.16 -58.77
C ASN A 1157 28.97 18.47 -57.96
N ASN A 1158 30.00 18.83 -57.18
CA ASN A 1158 30.54 20.20 -56.93
C ASN A 1158 29.70 21.43 -56.47
N ASN A 1159 30.26 22.08 -55.44
CA ASN A 1159 30.50 23.53 -55.29
C ASN A 1159 29.35 24.54 -54.96
N SER A 1160 29.61 25.74 -54.41
CA SER A 1160 30.61 26.20 -53.40
C SER A 1160 30.45 27.71 -53.06
N SER A 1161 30.27 28.08 -51.79
CA SER A 1161 30.71 29.34 -51.14
C SER A 1161 30.22 29.34 -49.69
N LYS A 1162 30.94 29.70 -48.61
CA LYS A 1162 32.02 30.65 -48.26
C LYS A 1162 31.58 32.06 -47.83
N ASN A 1163 31.66 32.24 -46.50
CA ASN A 1163 32.27 33.36 -45.75
C ASN A 1163 31.40 34.53 -45.22
N ASN A 1164 31.43 34.62 -43.88
CA ASN A 1164 31.58 35.83 -43.04
C ASN A 1164 30.44 36.87 -42.99
N GLY A 1165 30.18 37.53 -41.84
CA GLY A 1165 30.74 37.30 -40.51
C GLY A 1165 30.46 38.42 -39.48
N ASP A 1166 30.74 38.09 -38.22
CA ASP A 1166 31.14 38.95 -37.09
C ASP A 1166 30.33 40.22 -36.66
N LYS A 1167 29.82 40.15 -35.42
CA LYS A 1167 29.73 41.22 -34.39
C LYS A 1167 29.24 42.64 -34.77
N ASN A 1168 28.21 43.13 -34.07
CA ASN A 1168 28.46 44.01 -32.90
C ASN A 1168 27.27 44.31 -31.97
N LYS A 1169 27.61 44.87 -30.79
CA LYS A 1169 26.68 45.36 -29.74
C LYS A 1169 26.07 46.72 -30.08
N LYS A 1170 24.89 47.04 -29.53
CA LYS A 1170 24.68 48.30 -28.77
C LYS A 1170 23.40 48.30 -27.93
N ASN A 1171 23.39 49.16 -26.91
CA ASN A 1171 22.27 49.38 -25.98
C ASN A 1171 21.19 50.26 -26.62
N ASN A 1172 20.00 50.29 -26.03
CA ASN A 1172 19.48 51.57 -25.51
C ASN A 1172 18.48 51.39 -24.35
N LYS A 1173 18.44 52.39 -23.47
CA LYS A 1173 17.34 52.62 -22.52
C LYS A 1173 16.51 53.79 -23.02
N ASN A 1174 15.22 53.79 -22.66
CA ASN A 1174 14.33 54.93 -22.42
C ASN A 1174 12.97 54.34 -22.02
N LEU A 1175 12.06 54.98 -21.29
CA LEU A 1175 12.02 56.00 -20.23
C LEU A 1175 10.49 56.18 -19.98
N ASN A 1176 10.10 56.57 -18.76
CA ASN A 1176 8.78 57.04 -18.27
C ASN A 1176 7.61 57.17 -19.29
N GLY A 1177 6.36 56.74 -19.04
CA GLY A 1177 5.71 56.26 -17.80
C GLY A 1177 4.63 57.23 -17.30
N ASP A 1178 3.48 56.74 -16.81
CA ASP A 1178 2.40 57.59 -16.24
C ASP A 1178 1.56 56.90 -15.13
N LYS A 1179 0.59 57.61 -14.55
CA LYS A 1179 -0.02 57.33 -13.23
C LYS A 1179 -1.53 57.01 -13.25
N ASN A 1180 -2.00 56.52 -12.09
CA ASN A 1180 -3.39 56.36 -11.64
C ASN A 1180 -4.17 55.21 -12.33
N GLY A 1181 -5.16 54.58 -11.70
CA GLY A 1181 -5.66 54.70 -10.32
C GLY A 1181 -6.33 53.39 -9.89
N GLY A 1182 -6.30 53.05 -8.61
CA GLY A 1182 -6.63 51.70 -8.15
C GLY A 1182 -8.07 51.46 -7.69
N LYS A 1183 -8.41 50.17 -7.47
CA LYS A 1183 -9.39 49.71 -6.47
C LYS A 1183 -9.04 48.30 -6.03
N LYS A 1184 -8.96 48.07 -4.71
CA LYS A 1184 -8.99 46.71 -4.14
C LYS A 1184 -10.42 46.19 -4.21
N ILE A 1185 -10.61 44.95 -4.63
CA ILE A 1185 -11.86 44.21 -4.47
C ILE A 1185 -11.54 42.90 -3.76
N ASN A 1186 -12.17 42.69 -2.60
CA ASN A 1186 -12.15 41.39 -1.93
C ASN A 1186 -13.01 40.40 -2.73
N LYS A 1187 -12.46 39.23 -3.06
CA LYS A 1187 -13.29 38.05 -3.37
C LYS A 1187 -13.29 37.10 -2.18
N ARG A 1188 -14.40 37.10 -1.45
CA ARG A 1188 -14.90 35.92 -0.72
C ARG A 1188 -15.64 35.02 -1.73
N SER A 1189 -16.21 33.92 -1.22
CA SER A 1189 -17.09 32.96 -1.90
C SER A 1189 -16.51 32.27 -3.14
N GLN A 1190 -15.88 31.11 -2.89
CA GLN A 1190 -16.42 29.85 -3.42
C GLN A 1190 -16.10 28.73 -2.41
N GLN A 1191 -17.13 28.24 -1.72
CA GLN A 1191 -17.07 26.97 -0.98
C GLN A 1191 -17.51 25.89 -1.95
N ASN A 1192 -16.57 25.13 -2.50
CA ASN A 1192 -16.92 23.86 -3.14
C ASN A 1192 -16.88 22.80 -2.04
N LEU A 1193 -18.04 22.25 -1.69
CA LEU A 1193 -18.09 20.96 -0.99
C LEU A 1193 -17.55 19.91 -1.97
N PHE A 1194 -16.58 19.12 -1.51
CA PHE A 1194 -16.16 17.89 -2.17
C PHE A 1194 -16.39 16.72 -1.23
N VAL A 1195 -16.84 15.61 -1.83
CA VAL A 1195 -17.03 14.28 -1.23
C VAL A 1195 -15.86 13.39 -1.68
#